data_AF-A0A8H3HI16-F1
#
_entry.id   AF-A0A8H3HI16-F1
#
_cell.length_a   1.000
_cell.length_b   1.000
_cell.length_c   1.000
_cell.angle_alpha   90.00
_cell.angle_beta   90.00
_cell.angle_gamma   90.00
#
_symmetry.space_group_name_H-M   'P 1'
#
loop_
_entity.id
_entity.type
_entity.pdbx_description
1 polymer ?
#
loop_
_entity_poly.entity_id
_entity_poly.type
_entity_poly.pdbx_seq_one_letter_code
_entity_poly.pdbx_strand_id
1 'polypeptide(L)'
;MHRRKSSKPDSPGDMSGAGTYGNRSPMTPPMAQSGLNVPLMARERSVEVAMMKPPAGGVYSSVAASASNLTLSSRSETPAGHAPPNSVSSKYILAPDPSKWGTNVYLNDPEPDDHLHNPDPRRDRLSDGGGSIFNPRGLANLGCLLLLALIFTGLFAVYPIADGFLRKTETLGAYNLGGINASGQVPEIAGGFALIDRHTPQSAYTHKSLEDGSEWDLVFSDEFNTDGRSFYPGDDPYWEAVDLHYWGTDNLEWYSPDQVTTGGGYLNITLEKTRWRDLDYKGGMIASWNKFCFTGGYFVANVSLPGSSKIHGLWPAVWSMGNLGRAGFGASLEGLWPYTYDTCDVGTLPNQTFPDHTPHLATVDGDDTKGGVLSYLQGQRLSACTCPGESHPGPIRPDGTFVGRASPEIDIFEAIVNDHVGHVSQSGQWAPFNYKYVWKNTSENLHILNENTEFNTYIGGVLQQCSSGLSKTNQECYEKDGGCFAVYGFEYKPGNDGYILWTNDNEPAWKLYAAGMGPDENVKIGQRPVPQEPMYMIINLGLSSQFGGIDFEHLMFPATMLVDWVRVYQPKDNHNIGCDPPDFPTRDYINTYIEAYTNPNLTTWVDDYKQVIPKNRLLKNEMATQNKTMSALKLYPDPLELRFERVPIPEITHPDDAIVKVLLAGLCGSDLHAYRGLELFDTPYITGHELVGIVVSLGESFQNAAAGRPELYSTLKVGDKAHYIRIPHAGGTLFRIPQDDSVLGNEPIARIRTSDASLILLGDILPTGYFAALQAIQHPNLAYAFAHKAFPVIPSFVNAFVTGGESIKVQESDAKLVFAVVGLGPVGLCALVSLVELLSLSGTSNFAIVAVDLNEARRAKAESILSALGSTSGGVIRVVSLEDAPRVSKELSGGLGCDAVLEIVGNNSALQLAYELIRPFGVISSVVMVQVRQIAEMGAYVKLLEYDNIEGMILLSELSRRRIRSIQKLIRVGRNEVVVVLRVDKEKGYIDLSKRRVSPEDITKCEDKFMKSKAVASIMRHVATRTTGAVDEAPKEGEAAPKGEAKGDEKEEEEEHDTGLPGGSDEERLEELHEQIVWPLASKYGHTYDAFKLALTSPDVFDGLNIPQPVLSSLTATIARRLTPQPIKLRADIELTCFQPTGIDAIKRALTAGEAVSTEAVPVKAKLVAPPFYVLGTNATDKVAGVDILEKAIEAIRTTILEDGGELNVKMKPKAVSESEDLELAAIMAKANQENQEISGDSAEDSALED
;
A
#
# COMPACT_ATOMS: atom_id res chain seq x y z
N MET A 1 48.07 4.73 -48.13
CA MET A 1 48.52 4.39 -49.51
C MET A 1 47.42 3.59 -50.22
N HIS A 2 47.68 3.11 -51.44
CA HIS A 2 46.81 2.32 -52.34
C HIS A 2 46.24 0.99 -51.74
N ARG A 3 45.14 0.35 -52.23
CA ARG A 3 44.02 0.72 -53.16
C ARG A 3 42.99 -0.44 -53.33
N ARG A 4 41.67 -0.14 -53.36
CA ARG A 4 40.53 -0.87 -54.02
C ARG A 4 40.06 -2.31 -53.61
N LYS A 5 38.77 -2.35 -53.19
CA LYS A 5 37.62 -3.12 -53.75
C LYS A 5 37.52 -4.67 -53.75
N SER A 6 36.63 -5.17 -52.87
CA SER A 6 35.41 -6.00 -53.13
C SER A 6 35.41 -7.36 -53.86
N SER A 7 34.95 -8.42 -53.16
CA SER A 7 33.83 -9.31 -53.58
C SER A 7 33.34 -10.26 -52.43
N LYS A 8 32.19 -10.92 -52.65
CA LYS A 8 31.45 -11.90 -51.80
C LYS A 8 31.15 -13.15 -52.69
N PRO A 9 30.59 -14.29 -52.23
CA PRO A 9 30.37 -14.83 -50.87
C PRO A 9 30.59 -16.39 -50.71
N ASP A 10 30.17 -16.93 -49.55
CA ASP A 10 29.56 -18.27 -49.25
C ASP A 10 30.35 -19.62 -49.18
N SER A 11 30.35 -20.18 -47.95
CA SER A 11 30.03 -21.58 -47.55
C SER A 11 30.88 -22.81 -47.94
N PRO A 12 31.36 -23.57 -46.93
CA PRO A 12 31.60 -25.02 -46.98
C PRO A 12 30.71 -25.83 -46.00
N GLY A 13 30.63 -27.16 -46.19
CA GLY A 13 29.96 -28.12 -45.29
C GLY A 13 30.91 -29.17 -44.70
N ASP A 14 30.35 -30.17 -44.01
CA ASP A 14 31.04 -31.20 -43.22
C ASP A 14 32.11 -32.05 -43.94
N MET A 15 33.03 -32.61 -43.15
CA MET A 15 33.42 -34.02 -43.33
C MET A 15 33.76 -34.75 -42.02
N SER A 16 33.54 -36.06 -42.01
CA SER A 16 33.64 -36.96 -40.85
C SER A 16 34.18 -38.35 -41.23
N GLY A 17 34.73 -39.13 -40.28
CA GLY A 17 34.91 -40.59 -40.44
C GLY A 17 35.81 -41.21 -39.36
N ALA A 18 35.61 -42.45 -38.87
CA ALA A 18 34.62 -43.53 -39.16
C ALA A 18 34.28 -44.27 -37.82
N GLY A 19 33.56 -45.39 -37.66
CA GLY A 19 33.06 -46.51 -38.50
C GLY A 19 33.58 -47.87 -37.95
N THR A 20 33.04 -49.08 -38.15
CA THR A 20 31.85 -49.73 -38.78
C THR A 20 32.00 -51.25 -38.50
N TYR A 21 31.04 -52.19 -38.42
CA TYR A 21 29.57 -52.35 -38.57
C TYR A 21 29.16 -53.58 -37.69
N GLY A 22 27.93 -54.12 -37.55
CA GLY A 22 26.60 -54.00 -38.20
C GLY A 22 25.64 -54.99 -37.48
N ASN A 23 24.80 -55.88 -38.08
CA ASN A 23 24.39 -56.12 -39.48
C ASN A 23 23.20 -57.15 -39.55
N ARG A 24 21.93 -56.68 -39.68
CA ARG A 24 20.70 -57.41 -40.17
C ARG A 24 19.97 -58.40 -39.21
N SER A 25 18.66 -58.71 -39.28
CA SER A 25 17.36 -58.16 -39.85
C SER A 25 16.22 -59.22 -39.57
N PRO A 26 14.89 -59.12 -39.92
CA PRO A 26 14.01 -58.04 -40.44
C PRO A 26 12.58 -57.89 -39.75
N MET A 27 11.77 -56.91 -40.22
CA MET A 27 10.28 -56.88 -40.53
C MET A 27 9.22 -57.81 -39.85
N THR A 28 7.96 -57.42 -39.52
CA THR A 28 7.34 -56.08 -39.24
C THR A 28 6.03 -56.08 -38.35
N PRO A 29 4.79 -56.49 -38.80
CA PRO A 29 3.50 -55.98 -38.22
C PRO A 29 2.40 -57.10 -37.97
N PRO A 30 1.06 -56.89 -37.81
CA PRO A 30 0.19 -55.70 -37.56
C PRO A 30 -0.92 -55.84 -36.44
N MET A 31 -1.77 -54.80 -36.28
CA MET A 31 -3.20 -54.75 -35.79
C MET A 31 -3.69 -55.30 -34.40
N ALA A 32 -4.22 -54.37 -33.59
CA ALA A 32 -5.57 -54.32 -32.95
C ALA A 32 -6.00 -55.13 -31.68
N GLN A 33 -6.82 -54.43 -30.86
CA GLN A 33 -7.80 -54.84 -29.81
C GLN A 33 -7.35 -55.18 -28.35
N SER A 34 -8.33 -55.01 -27.43
CA SER A 34 -8.32 -55.03 -25.93
C SER A 34 -7.38 -54.02 -25.21
N GLY A 35 -7.76 -53.24 -24.19
CA GLY A 35 -9.03 -53.06 -23.45
C GLY A 35 -9.36 -54.23 -22.51
N LEU A 36 -9.50 -54.14 -21.18
CA LEU A 36 -9.85 -53.08 -20.21
C LEU A 36 -9.05 -53.35 -18.88
N ASN A 37 -9.04 -52.59 -17.78
CA ASN A 37 -9.85 -51.46 -17.29
C ASN A 37 -8.97 -50.33 -16.72
N VAL A 38 -9.36 -49.10 -17.04
CA VAL A 38 -9.23 -47.87 -16.24
C VAL A 38 -10.63 -47.75 -15.57
N PRO A 39 -10.85 -47.26 -14.32
CA PRO A 39 -10.61 -45.84 -14.09
C PRO A 39 -10.43 -45.27 -12.65
N LEU A 40 -9.93 -44.02 -12.66
CA LEU A 40 -10.39 -42.81 -11.95
C LEU A 40 -11.06 -42.88 -10.56
N MET A 41 -10.74 -41.83 -9.77
CA MET A 41 -11.58 -41.20 -8.73
C MET A 41 -11.80 -42.07 -7.46
N ALA A 42 -11.98 -41.49 -6.28
CA ALA A 42 -11.64 -40.15 -5.78
C ALA A 42 -11.45 -40.24 -4.25
N ARG A 43 -11.27 -39.09 -3.59
CA ARG A 43 -11.57 -38.98 -2.15
C ARG A 43 -13.01 -39.46 -1.89
N GLU A 44 -13.24 -40.18 -0.80
CA GLU A 44 -13.83 -39.53 0.39
C GLU A 44 -13.64 -40.32 1.70
N ARG A 45 -14.20 -39.77 2.78
CA ARG A 45 -14.04 -40.15 4.20
C ARG A 45 -14.72 -41.51 4.48
N SER A 46 -14.32 -42.28 5.50
CA SER A 46 -14.66 -42.05 6.93
C SER A 46 -13.81 -42.97 7.82
N VAL A 47 -13.30 -42.54 8.98
CA VAL A 47 -13.93 -42.56 10.33
C VAL A 47 -14.38 -43.97 10.77
N GLU A 48 -13.99 -44.34 11.99
CA GLU A 48 -14.02 -45.69 12.57
C GLU A 48 -15.41 -46.17 12.99
N VAL A 49 -15.60 -47.50 13.03
CA VAL A 49 -16.52 -48.17 13.96
C VAL A 49 -15.82 -49.42 14.53
N ALA A 50 -15.94 -49.63 15.84
CA ALA A 50 -15.20 -50.63 16.60
C ALA A 50 -15.92 -52.00 16.72
N MET A 51 -15.19 -52.97 17.25
CA MET A 51 -15.71 -54.05 18.10
C MET A 51 -14.78 -54.17 19.33
N MET A 52 -15.21 -54.65 20.51
CA MET A 52 -16.04 -55.85 20.67
C MET A 52 -16.66 -56.05 22.07
N LYS A 53 -17.69 -56.92 22.14
CA LYS A 53 -18.19 -57.68 23.35
C LYS A 53 -18.92 -56.86 24.43
N PRO A 54 -19.56 -57.49 25.46
CA PRO A 54 -19.60 -58.92 25.90
C PRO A 54 -21.08 -59.47 25.95
N PRO A 55 -21.51 -60.47 26.78
CA PRO A 55 -20.83 -61.45 27.65
C PRO A 55 -21.34 -62.94 27.56
N ALA A 56 -20.88 -63.74 28.55
CA ALA A 56 -21.15 -65.13 29.01
C ALA A 56 -22.60 -65.73 28.94
N GLY A 57 -22.82 -67.04 29.20
CA GLY A 57 -21.90 -68.16 29.49
C GLY A 57 -22.57 -69.43 30.09
N GLY A 58 -21.77 -70.39 30.60
CA GLY A 58 -22.20 -71.68 31.20
C GLY A 58 -21.15 -72.29 32.16
N VAL A 59 -21.56 -73.13 33.13
CA VAL A 59 -20.93 -73.32 34.48
C VAL A 59 -21.23 -74.75 35.02
N TYR A 60 -20.39 -75.53 35.74
CA TYR A 60 -18.94 -75.57 36.08
C TYR A 60 -18.54 -76.97 36.64
N SER A 61 -17.24 -77.34 36.71
CA SER A 61 -16.67 -78.48 37.49
C SER A 61 -15.12 -78.36 37.51
N SER A 62 -14.38 -78.21 38.63
CA SER A 62 -14.04 -79.15 39.75
C SER A 62 -13.02 -80.25 39.36
N VAL A 63 -11.95 -80.61 40.09
CA VAL A 63 -11.41 -80.29 41.45
C VAL A 63 -9.86 -80.11 41.40
N ALA A 64 -9.19 -79.62 42.46
CA ALA A 64 -7.75 -79.26 42.52
C ALA A 64 -6.78 -80.38 42.99
N ALA A 65 -5.46 -80.21 42.78
CA ALA A 65 -4.40 -80.25 43.84
C ALA A 65 -2.91 -80.27 43.34
N SER A 66 -2.02 -79.66 44.16
CA SER A 66 -0.59 -79.99 44.40
C SER A 66 0.56 -79.56 43.45
N ALA A 67 1.75 -79.35 44.08
CA ALA A 67 3.02 -78.87 43.52
C ALA A 67 3.94 -80.01 42.96
N SER A 68 5.15 -79.75 42.42
CA SER A 68 6.40 -79.64 43.20
C SER A 68 7.68 -79.31 42.38
N ASN A 69 8.76 -78.97 43.11
CA ASN A 69 10.16 -78.68 42.73
C ASN A 69 10.90 -79.70 41.81
N LEU A 70 12.08 -79.29 41.29
CA LEU A 70 13.39 -80.01 41.11
C LEU A 70 14.35 -79.10 40.27
N THR A 71 15.38 -78.37 40.76
CA THR A 71 16.71 -78.66 41.38
C THR A 71 17.91 -78.98 40.44
N LEU A 72 19.03 -78.25 40.69
CA LEU A 72 20.47 -78.68 40.71
C LEU A 72 21.44 -78.51 39.50
N SER A 73 22.59 -77.85 39.78
CA SER A 73 23.97 -78.00 39.21
C SER A 73 24.25 -77.72 37.71
N SER A 74 25.43 -77.30 37.24
CA SER A 74 26.80 -77.21 37.84
C SER A 74 27.70 -76.11 37.19
N ARG A 75 28.92 -75.92 37.72
CA ARG A 75 30.07 -75.26 37.01
C ARG A 75 30.63 -76.20 35.91
N SER A 76 31.50 -75.82 34.96
CA SER A 76 32.33 -74.60 34.72
C SER A 76 32.27 -74.19 33.21
N GLU A 77 33.16 -73.47 32.50
CA GLU A 77 34.55 -72.96 32.68
C GLU A 77 34.82 -71.72 31.76
N THR A 78 36.09 -71.35 31.48
CA THR A 78 36.51 -70.18 30.66
C THR A 78 37.75 -70.48 29.80
N PRO A 79 37.98 -69.80 28.65
CA PRO A 79 38.97 -68.70 28.66
C PRO A 79 38.71 -67.50 27.70
N ALA A 80 39.59 -66.48 27.80
CA ALA A 80 39.61 -65.13 27.22
C ALA A 80 39.55 -64.99 25.67
N GLY A 81 39.29 -63.81 25.08
CA GLY A 81 38.95 -62.49 25.68
C GLY A 81 39.16 -61.28 24.72
N HIS A 82 39.29 -60.07 25.30
CA HIS A 82 39.36 -58.69 24.74
C HIS A 82 38.07 -57.83 24.89
N ALA A 83 38.27 -56.54 25.14
CA ALA A 83 37.31 -55.42 25.34
C ALA A 83 38.00 -54.11 24.86
N PRO A 84 37.37 -52.91 24.67
CA PRO A 84 36.57 -52.16 25.68
C PRO A 84 35.44 -51.29 25.03
N PRO A 85 34.98 -50.13 25.56
CA PRO A 85 34.76 -49.68 26.95
C PRO A 85 33.27 -49.41 27.28
N ASN A 86 32.96 -48.93 28.49
CA ASN A 86 31.59 -48.67 28.96
C ASN A 86 31.07 -47.26 28.62
N SER A 87 29.78 -47.14 28.33
CA SER A 87 28.99 -45.88 28.45
C SER A 87 28.05 -45.96 29.66
N VAL A 88 27.72 -44.81 30.26
CA VAL A 88 26.95 -44.74 31.52
C VAL A 88 25.48 -45.18 31.32
N SER A 89 24.91 -45.01 30.13
CA SER A 89 23.51 -45.33 29.84
C SER A 89 23.14 -46.81 30.01
N SER A 90 24.08 -47.74 29.82
CA SER A 90 23.81 -49.18 29.97
C SER A 90 23.59 -49.62 31.43
N LYS A 91 23.88 -48.76 32.41
CA LYS A 91 23.62 -49.05 33.85
C LYS A 91 22.18 -48.80 34.29
N TYR A 92 21.35 -48.16 33.45
CA TYR A 92 19.99 -47.74 33.81
C TYR A 92 18.89 -48.44 33.00
N ILE A 93 19.25 -49.44 32.17
CA ILE A 93 18.27 -50.21 31.39
C ILE A 93 17.71 -51.34 32.26
N LEU A 94 16.60 -51.03 32.93
CA LEU A 94 15.77 -52.04 33.59
C LEU A 94 15.04 -52.90 32.53
N ALA A 95 14.97 -54.21 32.75
CA ALA A 95 14.26 -55.13 31.84
C ALA A 95 12.74 -54.87 31.89
N PRO A 96 11.97 -54.98 30.78
CA PRO A 96 10.54 -54.59 30.72
C PRO A 96 9.55 -55.52 31.46
N ASP A 97 10.04 -56.24 32.47
CA ASP A 97 9.30 -57.16 33.33
C ASP A 97 9.57 -56.72 34.79
N PRO A 98 8.63 -56.00 35.44
CA PRO A 98 8.86 -55.39 36.75
C PRO A 98 9.19 -56.39 37.87
N SER A 99 8.80 -57.66 37.73
CA SER A 99 9.16 -58.71 38.71
C SER A 99 10.68 -58.89 38.86
N LYS A 100 11.46 -58.48 37.85
CA LYS A 100 12.93 -58.51 37.86
C LYS A 100 13.56 -57.31 38.58
N TRP A 101 12.76 -56.35 39.06
CA TRP A 101 13.24 -55.16 39.78
C TRP A 101 13.16 -55.34 41.30
N GLY A 102 12.55 -56.43 41.78
CA GLY A 102 12.42 -56.76 43.19
C GLY A 102 11.09 -56.32 43.83
N THR A 103 10.22 -55.65 43.08
CA THR A 103 8.86 -55.24 43.52
C THR A 103 7.84 -56.36 43.26
N ASN A 104 6.92 -56.57 44.21
CA ASN A 104 5.99 -57.71 44.20
C ASN A 104 4.60 -57.28 43.70
N VAL A 105 4.36 -57.38 42.39
CA VAL A 105 3.24 -56.73 41.68
C VAL A 105 1.87 -57.44 41.85
N TYR A 106 1.57 -57.98 43.04
CA TYR A 106 0.27 -58.59 43.35
C TYR A 106 -0.65 -57.60 44.06
N LEU A 107 -1.85 -57.40 43.51
CA LEU A 107 -2.86 -56.39 43.89
C LEU A 107 -3.35 -56.38 45.36
N ASN A 108 -2.85 -57.30 46.21
CA ASN A 108 -3.24 -57.45 47.61
C ASN A 108 -2.04 -57.37 48.59
N ASP A 109 -0.79 -57.25 48.10
CA ASP A 109 0.37 -56.90 48.94
C ASP A 109 0.52 -55.37 48.93
N PRO A 110 0.37 -54.67 50.06
CA PRO A 110 0.55 -53.21 50.09
C PRO A 110 2.02 -52.83 49.94
N GLU A 111 2.31 -51.83 49.10
CA GLU A 111 3.66 -51.29 48.96
C GLU A 111 4.02 -50.42 50.18
N PRO A 112 5.32 -50.33 50.58
CA PRO A 112 5.73 -49.72 51.84
C PRO A 112 5.58 -48.18 51.91
N ASP A 113 4.96 -47.56 50.92
CA ASP A 113 4.58 -46.15 50.83
C ASP A 113 3.10 -45.90 50.45
N ASP A 114 2.28 -46.94 50.24
CA ASP A 114 0.81 -46.84 49.98
C ASP A 114 0.08 -45.95 51.01
N HIS A 115 0.59 -45.92 52.24
CA HIS A 115 0.04 -45.15 53.36
C HIS A 115 0.34 -43.64 53.32
N LEU A 116 1.04 -43.15 52.29
CA LEU A 116 1.09 -41.74 51.88
C LEU A 116 0.05 -41.40 50.79
N HIS A 117 -0.50 -42.40 50.09
CA HIS A 117 -1.31 -42.19 48.88
C HIS A 117 -2.83 -42.43 49.08
N ASN A 118 -3.26 -42.82 50.29
CA ASN A 118 -4.66 -43.01 50.64
C ASN A 118 -5.08 -42.12 51.83
N PRO A 119 -5.87 -41.03 51.62
CA PRO A 119 -6.21 -40.08 52.67
C PRO A 119 -7.39 -40.56 53.55
N ASP A 120 -7.11 -40.97 54.79
CA ASP A 120 -8.13 -41.19 55.83
C ASP A 120 -8.31 -39.92 56.69
N PRO A 121 -9.41 -39.15 56.53
CA PRO A 121 -9.65 -37.91 57.27
C PRO A 121 -9.87 -38.11 58.78
N ARG A 122 -9.86 -39.35 59.30
CA ARG A 122 -9.86 -39.64 60.75
C ARG A 122 -8.47 -39.87 61.33
N ARG A 123 -7.46 -40.21 60.54
CA ARG A 123 -6.08 -40.42 61.03
C ARG A 123 -5.37 -39.08 61.21
N ASP A 124 -5.40 -38.23 60.19
CA ASP A 124 -4.51 -37.05 60.14
C ASP A 124 -4.90 -36.00 61.21
N ARG A 125 -6.20 -35.93 61.55
CA ARG A 125 -6.74 -35.13 62.67
C ARG A 125 -6.19 -35.53 64.06
N LEU A 126 -5.49 -36.66 64.19
CA LEU A 126 -4.78 -37.06 65.41
C LEU A 126 -3.27 -36.82 65.37
N SER A 127 -2.69 -36.45 64.21
CA SER A 127 -1.24 -36.22 64.07
C SER A 127 -0.84 -34.75 64.19
N ASP A 128 -1.71 -33.79 63.86
CA ASP A 128 -1.46 -32.35 64.04
C ASP A 128 -1.61 -31.88 65.51
N GLY A 129 -1.18 -32.73 66.44
CA GLY A 129 -1.31 -32.61 67.90
C GLY A 129 -0.25 -31.72 68.58
N GLY A 130 0.28 -30.71 67.90
CA GLY A 130 1.08 -29.64 68.49
C GLY A 130 2.60 -29.84 68.51
N GLY A 131 3.31 -28.98 67.78
CA GLY A 131 4.75 -28.76 67.88
C GLY A 131 5.08 -27.28 67.64
N SER A 132 5.99 -26.69 68.43
CA SER A 132 6.25 -25.24 68.35
C SER A 132 6.98 -24.84 67.07
N ILE A 133 6.46 -23.80 66.40
CA ILE A 133 7.02 -23.22 65.17
C ILE A 133 8.42 -22.61 65.38
N PHE A 134 8.74 -22.22 66.61
CA PHE A 134 9.99 -21.50 66.96
C PHE A 134 11.16 -22.42 67.33
N ASN A 135 11.46 -23.39 66.45
CA ASN A 135 12.72 -24.13 66.52
C ASN A 135 13.88 -23.22 66.03
N PRO A 136 15.03 -23.13 66.72
CA PRO A 136 16.17 -22.32 66.26
C PRO A 136 16.64 -22.64 64.84
N ARG A 137 16.53 -23.90 64.37
CA ARG A 137 16.83 -24.26 62.97
C ARG A 137 15.73 -23.83 62.00
N GLY A 138 14.48 -23.79 62.45
CA GLY A 138 13.35 -23.24 61.67
C GLY A 138 13.52 -21.73 61.48
N LEU A 139 13.81 -20.99 62.56
CA LEU A 139 14.15 -19.57 62.51
C LEU A 139 15.39 -19.28 61.66
N ALA A 140 16.45 -20.08 61.78
CA ALA A 140 17.65 -19.92 60.96
C ALA A 140 17.38 -20.19 59.46
N ASN A 141 16.61 -21.23 59.13
CA ASN A 141 16.27 -21.54 57.74
C ASN A 141 15.29 -20.52 57.14
N LEU A 142 14.28 -20.09 57.89
CA LEU A 142 13.34 -19.05 57.46
C LEU A 142 14.05 -17.69 57.31
N GLY A 143 14.96 -17.36 58.23
CA GLY A 143 15.83 -16.19 58.13
C GLY A 143 16.80 -16.25 56.96
N CYS A 144 17.37 -17.43 56.67
CA CYS A 144 18.22 -17.65 55.50
C CYS A 144 17.43 -17.54 54.18
N LEU A 145 16.21 -18.08 54.13
CA LEU A 145 15.30 -17.94 52.98
C LEU A 145 14.82 -16.49 52.81
N LEU A 146 14.51 -15.78 53.89
CA LEU A 146 14.22 -14.34 53.85
C LEU A 146 15.43 -13.53 53.40
N LEU A 147 16.64 -13.86 53.85
CA LEU A 147 17.86 -13.15 53.48
C LEU A 147 18.26 -13.45 52.02
N LEU A 148 18.08 -14.68 51.54
CA LEU A 148 18.21 -15.03 50.12
C LEU A 148 17.14 -14.36 49.26
N ALA A 149 15.88 -14.33 49.71
CA ALA A 149 14.81 -13.61 49.01
C ALA A 149 15.08 -12.10 48.98
N LEU A 150 15.51 -11.50 50.08
CA LEU A 150 15.90 -10.08 50.15
C LEU A 150 17.18 -9.79 49.35
N ILE A 151 18.10 -10.75 49.17
CA ILE A 151 19.23 -10.62 48.24
C ILE A 151 18.79 -10.77 46.79
N PHE A 152 17.88 -11.69 46.45
CA PHE A 152 17.40 -11.87 45.07
C PHE A 152 16.45 -10.76 44.63
N THR A 153 15.44 -10.42 45.42
CA THR A 153 14.65 -9.18 45.25
C THR A 153 15.57 -7.96 45.35
N GLY A 154 16.57 -8.00 46.23
CA GLY A 154 17.62 -6.99 46.33
C GLY A 154 18.42 -6.78 45.05
N LEU A 155 18.78 -7.84 44.33
CA LEU A 155 19.66 -7.81 43.15
C LEU A 155 18.90 -7.69 41.82
N PHE A 156 17.67 -8.22 41.75
CA PHE A 156 16.88 -8.30 40.50
C PHE A 156 15.62 -7.44 40.47
N ALA A 157 15.27 -6.78 41.58
CA ALA A 157 14.20 -5.77 41.61
C ALA A 157 14.68 -4.47 42.24
N VAL A 158 15.09 -4.48 43.51
CA VAL A 158 15.50 -3.26 44.23
C VAL A 158 16.80 -2.68 43.69
N TYR A 159 17.79 -3.49 43.29
CA TYR A 159 19.01 -2.96 42.66
C TYR A 159 18.70 -2.32 41.31
N PRO A 160 18.07 -2.95 40.29
CA PRO A 160 17.78 -2.24 39.04
C PRO A 160 16.82 -1.05 39.22
N ILE A 161 15.88 -1.08 40.17
CA ILE A 161 15.01 0.06 40.49
C ILE A 161 15.79 1.19 41.18
N ALA A 162 16.57 0.89 42.22
CA ALA A 162 17.33 1.88 42.97
C ALA A 162 18.57 2.38 42.23
N ASP A 163 19.22 1.55 41.40
CA ASP A 163 20.25 1.99 40.46
C ASP A 163 19.61 2.93 39.43
N GLY A 164 18.43 2.62 38.89
CA GLY A 164 17.65 3.51 38.02
C GLY A 164 16.98 4.74 38.68
N PHE A 165 17.06 4.89 40.00
CA PHE A 165 16.59 6.08 40.74
C PHE A 165 17.73 6.87 41.40
N LEU A 166 18.84 6.23 41.78
CA LEU A 166 20.01 6.84 42.43
C LEU A 166 21.11 7.17 41.43
N ARG A 167 21.31 6.33 40.39
CA ARG A 167 21.76 6.87 39.12
C ARG A 167 20.53 7.47 38.46
N LYS A 168 20.59 8.77 38.23
CA LYS A 168 20.26 9.23 36.89
C LYS A 168 21.25 8.53 35.96
N THR A 169 20.90 7.35 35.47
CA THR A 169 21.50 6.86 34.24
C THR A 169 20.96 7.78 33.16
N GLU A 170 21.67 8.89 32.92
CA GLU A 170 21.41 9.74 31.76
C GLU A 170 21.88 8.96 30.53
N THR A 171 21.09 7.95 30.17
CA THR A 171 20.94 7.52 28.78
C THR A 171 20.33 8.70 28.03
N LEU A 172 21.17 9.71 27.80
CA LEU A 172 20.98 10.68 26.73
C LEU A 172 20.74 9.84 25.49
N GLY A 173 19.49 9.83 25.02
CA GLY A 173 19.14 9.10 23.81
C GLY A 173 20.07 9.59 22.71
N ALA A 174 20.63 8.66 21.92
CA ALA A 174 21.61 8.95 20.88
C ALA A 174 20.97 9.67 19.66
N TYR A 175 20.20 10.72 19.92
CA TYR A 175 19.44 11.51 18.96
C TYR A 175 19.21 12.91 19.55
N ASN A 176 20.06 13.85 19.14
CA ASN A 176 20.07 15.27 19.52
C ASN A 176 20.39 15.52 21.00
N LEU A 177 21.66 15.86 21.25
CA LEU A 177 22.18 16.32 22.54
C LEU A 177 21.42 17.58 23.00
N GLY A 178 20.65 17.46 24.09
CA GLY A 178 20.07 18.58 24.86
C GLY A 178 19.42 19.71 24.04
N GLY A 179 18.11 19.63 23.79
CA GLY A 179 17.36 20.66 23.07
C GLY A 179 17.65 22.08 23.56
N ILE A 180 18.08 22.95 22.64
CA ILE A 180 18.55 24.31 22.90
C ILE A 180 17.52 25.16 23.66
N ASN A 181 18.00 25.81 24.73
CA ASN A 181 17.24 26.75 25.52
C ASN A 181 16.95 28.03 24.69
N ALA A 182 15.79 28.67 24.90
CA ALA A 182 15.44 29.95 24.30
C ALA A 182 16.39 31.12 24.68
N SER A 183 17.33 30.91 25.61
CA SER A 183 18.46 31.82 25.87
C SER A 183 19.66 31.65 24.91
N GLY A 184 19.62 30.70 23.98
CA GLY A 184 20.75 30.31 23.12
C GLY A 184 21.82 29.47 23.85
N GLN A 185 21.60 29.12 25.11
CA GLN A 185 22.55 28.32 25.89
C GLN A 185 22.35 26.82 25.65
N VAL A 186 23.45 26.15 25.31
CA VAL A 186 23.56 24.69 25.28
C VAL A 186 23.33 24.12 26.69
N PRO A 187 22.46 23.11 26.89
CA PRO A 187 22.33 22.44 28.18
C PRO A 187 23.64 21.74 28.60
N GLU A 188 24.08 21.94 29.84
CA GLU A 188 25.22 21.20 30.38
C GLU A 188 24.87 19.71 30.53
N ILE A 189 25.75 18.83 30.05
CA ILE A 189 25.62 17.38 30.15
C ILE A 189 26.26 16.90 31.47
N ALA A 190 25.58 15.98 32.16
CA ALA A 190 26.09 15.40 33.40
C ALA A 190 27.48 14.76 33.19
N GLY A 191 28.41 15.07 34.08
CA GLY A 191 29.84 14.74 33.94
C GLY A 191 30.73 15.95 33.64
N GLY A 192 30.16 17.10 33.27
CA GLY A 192 30.90 18.34 33.02
C GLY A 192 31.21 18.60 31.55
N PHE A 193 30.59 17.85 30.66
CA PHE A 193 30.63 18.04 29.21
C PHE A 193 29.64 19.14 28.79
N ALA A 194 30.04 19.97 27.83
CA ALA A 194 29.19 20.91 27.09
C ALA A 194 29.62 20.87 25.62
N LEU A 195 28.80 21.33 24.67
CA LEU A 195 29.17 21.27 23.24
C LEU A 195 30.42 22.08 22.94
N ILE A 196 30.65 23.17 23.68
CA ILE A 196 31.92 23.91 23.70
C ILE A 196 32.68 23.45 24.95
N ASP A 197 33.90 22.94 24.77
CA ASP A 197 34.80 22.60 25.87
C ASP A 197 35.10 23.84 26.74
N ARG A 198 35.02 23.66 28.07
CA ARG A 198 35.34 24.68 29.07
C ARG A 198 36.81 25.14 29.01
N HIS A 199 37.69 24.36 28.37
CA HIS A 199 39.08 24.69 28.12
C HIS A 199 39.31 25.47 26.82
N THR A 200 38.32 25.54 25.90
CA THR A 200 38.45 26.30 24.65
C THR A 200 38.72 27.78 24.94
N PRO A 201 39.76 28.40 24.37
CA PRO A 201 40.07 29.80 24.63
C PRO A 201 38.99 30.71 24.05
N GLN A 202 38.61 31.76 24.79
CA GLN A 202 37.55 32.71 24.41
C GLN A 202 37.76 33.36 23.02
N SER A 203 39.01 33.45 22.55
CA SER A 203 39.36 33.95 21.21
C SER A 203 38.98 33.01 20.06
N ALA A 204 38.68 31.73 20.36
CA ALA A 204 38.21 30.73 19.40
C ALA A 204 36.69 30.54 19.41
N TYR A 205 35.93 31.40 20.10
CA TYR A 205 34.45 31.31 20.11
C TYR A 205 33.82 31.90 18.84
N THR A 206 34.59 32.65 18.04
CA THR A 206 34.14 33.25 16.78
C THR A 206 35.18 33.03 15.68
N HIS A 207 34.74 32.59 14.51
CA HIS A 207 35.55 32.52 13.29
C HIS A 207 35.05 33.53 12.26
N LYS A 208 35.76 33.66 11.13
CA LYS A 208 35.27 34.39 9.95
C LYS A 208 35.25 33.47 8.75
N SER A 209 34.15 33.46 8.00
CA SER A 209 34.07 32.72 6.74
C SER A 209 35.26 33.07 5.85
N LEU A 210 35.88 32.02 5.31
CA LEU A 210 36.99 32.10 4.39
C LEU A 210 36.54 32.52 2.98
N GLU A 211 35.22 32.51 2.72
CA GLU A 211 34.60 32.93 1.46
C GLU A 211 34.21 34.42 1.46
N ASP A 212 33.46 34.90 2.46
CA ASP A 212 32.89 36.26 2.48
C ASP A 212 33.31 37.13 3.68
N GLY A 213 34.01 36.57 4.67
CA GLY A 213 34.44 37.27 5.89
C GLY A 213 33.33 37.53 6.92
N SER A 214 32.13 36.95 6.75
CA SER A 214 31.06 36.96 7.75
C SER A 214 31.49 36.31 9.06
N GLU A 215 30.95 36.79 10.18
CA GLU A 215 31.33 36.31 11.52
C GLU A 215 30.48 35.11 11.91
N TRP A 216 31.12 34.00 12.28
CA TRP A 216 30.49 32.70 12.60
C TRP A 216 30.79 32.34 14.05
N ASP A 217 29.83 31.72 14.74
CA ASP A 217 30.03 31.25 16.12
C ASP A 217 30.55 29.81 16.14
N LEU A 218 31.31 29.50 17.19
CA LEU A 218 31.71 28.14 17.54
C LEU A 218 30.48 27.38 18.05
N VAL A 219 30.12 26.26 17.40
CA VAL A 219 28.96 25.43 17.79
C VAL A 219 29.37 24.09 18.43
N PHE A 220 30.62 23.66 18.23
CA PHE A 220 31.21 22.51 18.93
C PHE A 220 32.72 22.68 19.10
N SER A 221 33.25 22.26 20.24
CA SER A 221 34.69 22.04 20.45
C SER A 221 34.98 20.91 21.43
N ASP A 222 36.07 20.20 21.18
CA ASP A 222 36.71 19.28 22.12
C ASP A 222 38.21 19.56 22.09
N GLU A 223 38.80 19.89 23.24
CA GLU A 223 40.22 20.23 23.37
C GLU A 223 41.00 19.07 24.02
N PHE A 224 40.38 17.89 24.24
CA PHE A 224 40.99 16.64 24.72
C PHE A 224 41.84 16.67 26.00
N ASN A 225 41.90 17.82 26.69
CA ASN A 225 42.81 18.15 27.80
C ASN A 225 42.65 17.28 29.07
N THR A 226 41.60 16.46 29.16
CA THR A 226 41.40 15.52 30.27
C THR A 226 42.10 14.20 29.95
N ASP A 227 43.32 14.01 30.45
CA ASP A 227 44.10 12.78 30.34
C ASP A 227 43.32 11.53 30.80
N GLY A 228 43.42 10.43 30.06
CA GLY A 228 42.84 9.14 30.42
C GLY A 228 41.34 8.99 30.11
N ARG A 229 40.76 9.79 29.21
CA ARG A 229 39.40 9.54 28.67
C ARG A 229 39.37 8.18 27.97
N SER A 230 38.25 7.49 28.18
CA SER A 230 37.90 6.23 27.53
C SER A 230 36.88 6.50 26.44
N PHE A 231 37.04 5.86 25.29
CA PHE A 231 36.17 6.03 24.12
C PHE A 231 35.47 4.72 23.72
N TYR A 232 35.38 3.75 24.62
CA TYR A 232 34.57 2.54 24.40
C TYR A 232 33.08 2.91 24.23
N PRO A 233 32.27 2.06 23.55
CA PRO A 233 30.85 2.34 23.32
C PRO A 233 30.07 2.62 24.60
N GLY A 234 29.63 3.87 24.74
CA GLY A 234 28.90 4.40 25.90
C GLY A 234 29.72 5.18 26.94
N ASP A 235 31.06 5.23 26.85
CA ASP A 235 31.91 5.90 27.85
C ASP A 235 32.00 7.44 27.65
N ASP A 236 31.91 7.92 26.40
CA ASP A 236 32.01 9.34 26.04
C ASP A 236 30.71 9.82 25.34
N PRO A 237 30.19 11.03 25.66
CA PRO A 237 28.93 11.52 25.13
C PRO A 237 28.98 12.01 23.67
N TYR A 238 30.16 12.30 23.12
CA TYR A 238 30.32 12.84 21.77
C TYR A 238 31.00 11.87 20.82
N TRP A 239 31.93 11.06 21.33
CA TRP A 239 32.78 10.20 20.52
C TRP A 239 32.60 8.71 20.81
N GLU A 240 32.94 7.86 19.85
CA GLU A 240 32.98 6.41 20.01
C GLU A 240 34.10 5.81 19.15
N ALA A 241 34.99 5.03 19.78
CA ALA A 241 36.01 4.26 19.10
C ALA A 241 35.48 2.86 18.74
N VAL A 242 35.84 2.36 17.55
CA VAL A 242 35.29 1.12 16.99
C VAL A 242 36.18 -0.10 17.25
N ASP A 243 35.56 -1.28 17.42
CA ASP A 243 36.22 -2.61 17.51
C ASP A 243 35.87 -3.42 16.24
N LEU A 244 36.56 -3.15 15.12
CA LEU A 244 36.31 -3.78 13.82
C LEU A 244 37.54 -3.85 12.92
N HIS A 245 37.52 -4.77 11.94
CA HIS A 245 38.41 -4.73 10.78
C HIS A 245 37.76 -3.90 9.67
N TYR A 246 38.44 -2.85 9.19
CA TYR A 246 37.93 -2.04 8.08
C TYR A 246 38.26 -2.71 6.73
N TRP A 247 37.49 -3.75 6.42
CA TRP A 247 37.67 -4.58 5.22
C TRP A 247 37.40 -3.83 3.90
N GLY A 248 36.56 -2.80 3.90
CA GLY A 248 36.21 -2.04 2.68
C GLY A 248 37.43 -1.38 2.03
N THR A 249 38.37 -0.95 2.86
CA THR A 249 39.65 -0.34 2.47
C THR A 249 40.82 -1.34 2.53
N ASP A 250 40.57 -2.64 2.79
CA ASP A 250 41.58 -3.71 2.94
C ASP A 250 42.71 -3.35 3.93
N ASN A 251 42.32 -2.89 5.13
CA ASN A 251 43.27 -2.51 6.18
C ASN A 251 44.04 -3.72 6.73
N LEU A 252 45.32 -3.52 7.04
CA LEU A 252 46.21 -4.54 7.59
C LEU A 252 46.16 -4.60 9.13
N GLU A 253 45.52 -3.61 9.75
CA GLU A 253 45.24 -3.53 11.18
C GLU A 253 43.78 -3.80 11.54
N TRP A 254 43.57 -4.24 12.77
CA TRP A 254 42.27 -4.20 13.42
C TRP A 254 42.10 -2.90 14.21
N TYR A 255 41.00 -2.15 14.02
CA TYR A 255 40.68 -1.00 14.85
C TYR A 255 40.15 -1.44 16.21
N SER A 256 40.74 -0.93 17.29
CA SER A 256 40.43 -1.35 18.66
C SER A 256 40.36 -0.12 19.59
N PRO A 257 39.34 0.00 20.48
CA PRO A 257 39.18 1.20 21.31
C PRO A 257 40.36 1.50 22.24
N ASP A 258 41.16 0.51 22.63
CA ASP A 258 42.36 0.70 23.45
C ASP A 258 43.50 1.47 22.74
N GLN A 259 43.41 1.66 21.42
CA GLN A 259 44.34 2.47 20.64
C GLN A 259 43.93 3.94 20.51
N VAL A 260 42.79 4.34 21.09
CA VAL A 260 42.33 5.72 21.14
C VAL A 260 42.19 6.15 22.60
N THR A 261 43.01 7.09 23.04
CA THR A 261 43.06 7.58 24.43
C THR A 261 43.43 9.06 24.44
N THR A 262 43.17 9.78 25.53
CA THR A 262 43.79 11.10 25.76
C THR A 262 45.00 10.97 26.70
N GLY A 263 46.03 11.77 26.46
CA GLY A 263 47.22 11.77 27.33
C GLY A 263 48.27 12.81 26.94
N GLY A 264 48.70 13.62 27.90
CA GLY A 264 49.59 14.75 27.66
C GLY A 264 48.87 16.00 27.16
N GLY A 265 47.53 16.07 27.32
CA GLY A 265 46.68 17.16 26.83
C GLY A 265 46.06 16.95 25.46
N TYR A 266 46.38 15.86 24.74
CA TYR A 266 45.94 15.60 23.36
C TYR A 266 45.16 14.29 23.24
N LEU A 267 44.37 14.15 22.16
CA LEU A 267 43.86 12.87 21.68
C LEU A 267 44.98 12.12 20.95
N ASN A 268 45.28 10.92 21.43
CA ASN A 268 46.33 10.04 20.91
C ASN A 268 45.67 8.84 20.21
N ILE A 269 45.88 8.74 18.89
CA ILE A 269 45.48 7.58 18.09
C ILE A 269 46.74 6.84 17.66
N THR A 270 46.95 5.66 18.23
CA THR A 270 48.15 4.85 18.02
C THR A 270 47.91 3.74 16.99
N LEU A 271 48.94 3.43 16.21
CA LEU A 271 49.03 2.24 15.39
C LEU A 271 50.27 1.44 15.81
N GLU A 272 50.06 0.19 16.25
CA GLU A 272 51.12 -0.70 16.73
C GLU A 272 51.20 -2.02 15.93
N LYS A 273 52.43 -2.55 15.84
CA LYS A 273 52.72 -3.85 15.21
C LYS A 273 52.53 -5.00 16.21
N THR A 274 51.29 -5.15 16.66
CA THR A 274 50.84 -6.20 17.58
C THR A 274 49.84 -7.11 16.87
N ARG A 275 50.11 -8.42 16.86
CA ARG A 275 49.19 -9.40 16.28
C ARG A 275 47.89 -9.49 17.10
N TRP A 276 46.77 -9.16 16.49
CA TRP A 276 45.45 -9.05 17.13
C TRP A 276 44.35 -9.54 16.18
N ARG A 277 43.44 -10.39 16.69
CA ARG A 277 42.29 -10.95 15.93
C ARG A 277 42.67 -11.42 14.49
N ASP A 278 43.78 -12.15 14.41
CA ASP A 278 44.43 -12.70 13.21
C ASP A 278 45.07 -11.73 12.18
N LEU A 279 45.00 -10.42 12.42
CA LEU A 279 45.83 -9.41 11.75
C LEU A 279 47.14 -9.17 12.51
N ASP A 280 48.19 -8.67 11.84
CA ASP A 280 49.53 -8.45 12.43
C ASP A 280 49.75 -7.02 12.97
N TYR A 281 48.75 -6.15 12.84
CA TYR A 281 48.74 -4.77 13.34
C TYR A 281 47.42 -4.47 14.08
N LYS A 282 47.43 -3.43 14.92
CA LYS A 282 46.25 -2.91 15.62
C LYS A 282 46.33 -1.39 15.65
N GLY A 283 45.23 -0.70 15.30
CA GLY A 283 45.15 0.75 15.20
C GLY A 283 43.89 1.33 15.84
N GLY A 284 43.62 2.61 15.62
CA GLY A 284 42.46 3.30 16.17
C GLY A 284 41.66 4.10 15.13
N MET A 285 40.34 4.06 15.28
CA MET A 285 39.36 4.92 14.60
C MET A 285 38.31 5.36 15.62
N ILE A 286 37.98 6.64 15.62
CA ILE A 286 36.99 7.27 16.50
C ILE A 286 36.06 8.16 15.68
N ALA A 287 34.76 8.15 16.03
CA ALA A 287 33.74 8.89 15.29
C ALA A 287 32.68 9.51 16.21
N SER A 288 32.05 10.60 15.76
CA SER A 288 30.89 11.22 16.45
C SER A 288 29.54 10.68 15.99
N TRP A 289 29.53 9.52 15.30
CA TRP A 289 28.35 8.94 14.64
C TRP A 289 27.15 8.90 15.57
N ASN A 290 26.04 9.49 15.12
CA ASN A 290 24.78 9.54 15.81
C ASN A 290 24.82 10.10 17.26
N LYS A 291 25.91 10.81 17.61
CA LYS A 291 26.08 11.56 18.88
C LYS A 291 26.08 13.06 18.60
N PHE A 292 27.04 13.52 17.79
CA PHE A 292 27.11 14.89 17.28
C PHE A 292 27.21 14.88 15.76
N CYS A 293 26.36 15.67 15.11
CA CYS A 293 26.33 15.88 13.67
C CYS A 293 26.07 17.36 13.34
N PHE A 294 26.53 17.82 12.16
CA PHE A 294 26.44 19.20 11.70
C PHE A 294 26.06 19.25 10.21
N THR A 295 25.35 20.31 9.78
CA THR A 295 25.03 20.54 8.36
C THR A 295 25.44 21.94 7.94
N GLY A 296 26.45 22.05 7.08
CA GLY A 296 27.14 23.29 6.74
C GLY A 296 28.06 23.78 7.86
N GLY A 297 28.95 24.72 7.54
CA GLY A 297 29.90 25.31 8.48
C GLY A 297 31.36 25.00 8.18
N TYR A 298 32.24 25.29 9.14
CA TYR A 298 33.69 25.04 9.07
C TYR A 298 34.07 23.99 10.11
N PHE A 299 34.37 22.77 9.65
CA PHE A 299 34.92 21.69 10.48
C PHE A 299 36.44 21.73 10.35
N VAL A 300 37.14 21.81 11.48
CA VAL A 300 38.58 22.06 11.55
C VAL A 300 39.21 21.37 12.76
N ALA A 301 40.41 20.82 12.58
CA ALA A 301 41.18 20.13 13.61
C ALA A 301 42.66 20.57 13.57
N ASN A 302 43.32 20.57 14.73
CA ASN A 302 44.74 20.85 14.86
C ASN A 302 45.51 19.55 15.14
N VAL A 303 46.39 19.14 14.21
CA VAL A 303 46.92 17.77 14.15
C VAL A 303 48.43 17.74 13.95
N SER A 304 49.12 16.91 14.73
CA SER A 304 50.48 16.42 14.43
C SER A 304 50.36 15.05 13.75
N LEU A 305 50.85 14.95 12.52
CA LEU A 305 50.75 13.72 11.73
C LEU A 305 51.69 12.62 12.27
N PRO A 306 51.33 11.33 12.15
CA PRO A 306 52.11 10.22 12.69
C PRO A 306 53.39 9.93 11.88
N GLY A 307 54.39 9.34 12.53
CA GLY A 307 55.61 8.90 11.84
C GLY A 307 56.44 10.04 11.27
N SER A 308 56.88 9.91 10.01
CA SER A 308 57.80 10.86 9.35
C SER A 308 57.26 11.28 7.98
N SER A 309 57.47 12.55 7.63
CA SER A 309 57.10 13.17 6.35
C SER A 309 57.81 12.55 5.13
N LYS A 310 58.75 11.62 5.36
CA LYS A 310 59.65 11.02 4.36
C LYS A 310 59.39 9.54 4.10
N ILE A 311 58.51 8.91 4.88
CA ILE A 311 58.25 7.45 4.86
C ILE A 311 56.78 7.21 4.54
N HIS A 312 56.51 6.33 3.58
CA HIS A 312 55.18 6.13 3.00
C HIS A 312 54.52 4.82 3.48
N GLY A 313 53.19 4.84 3.62
CA GLY A 313 52.36 3.67 3.95
C GLY A 313 51.41 3.84 5.12
N LEU A 314 51.59 4.84 6.00
CA LEU A 314 50.58 5.19 7.00
C LEU A 314 49.39 5.90 6.33
N TRP A 315 48.18 5.64 6.82
CA TRP A 315 46.95 6.33 6.41
C TRP A 315 46.29 7.02 7.63
N PRO A 316 46.79 8.20 8.04
CA PRO A 316 46.07 9.11 8.92
C PRO A 316 45.01 9.88 8.14
N ALA A 317 43.79 9.94 8.66
CA ALA A 317 42.70 10.70 8.05
C ALA A 317 41.85 11.43 9.10
N VAL A 318 41.35 12.61 8.70
CA VAL A 318 40.30 13.36 9.38
C VAL A 318 39.25 13.70 8.32
N TRP A 319 38.02 13.26 8.54
CA TRP A 319 36.98 13.28 7.51
C TRP A 319 35.58 13.27 8.12
N SER A 320 34.57 13.31 7.26
CA SER A 320 33.16 13.36 7.67
C SER A 320 32.29 12.54 6.73
N MET A 321 31.21 11.97 7.27
CA MET A 321 30.26 11.15 6.54
C MET A 321 28.81 11.47 6.96
N GLY A 322 27.83 11.29 6.07
CA GLY A 322 26.41 11.49 6.39
C GLY A 322 25.84 10.43 7.35
N ASN A 323 25.10 10.84 8.39
CA ASN A 323 24.71 9.98 9.52
C ASN A 323 23.88 8.72 9.17
N LEU A 324 23.23 8.68 8.00
CA LEU A 324 22.50 7.50 7.53
C LEU A 324 23.39 6.31 7.17
N GLY A 325 24.71 6.49 7.04
CA GLY A 325 25.70 5.42 6.99
C GLY A 325 26.63 5.44 8.21
N ARG A 326 27.29 4.32 8.49
CA ARG A 326 28.32 4.21 9.53
C ARG A 326 29.59 3.58 8.97
N ALA A 327 30.70 4.31 9.02
CA ALA A 327 32.01 3.85 8.56
C ALA A 327 32.41 2.51 9.21
N GLY A 328 32.81 1.54 8.38
CA GLY A 328 33.09 0.16 8.78
C GLY A 328 31.89 -0.81 8.75
N PHE A 329 30.66 -0.34 8.57
CA PHE A 329 29.45 -1.17 8.61
C PHE A 329 28.78 -1.25 7.22
N GLY A 330 29.23 -2.20 6.38
CA GLY A 330 28.89 -2.25 4.95
C GLY A 330 27.39 -2.27 4.63
N ALA A 331 26.59 -3.03 5.38
CA ALA A 331 25.14 -3.06 5.20
C ALA A 331 24.50 -1.67 5.41
N SER A 332 25.01 -0.84 6.33
CA SER A 332 24.55 0.55 6.46
C SER A 332 24.89 1.39 5.23
N LEU A 333 26.08 1.18 4.64
CA LEU A 333 26.64 1.98 3.55
C LEU A 333 26.11 1.61 2.16
N GLU A 334 25.71 0.35 1.92
CA GLU A 334 25.36 -0.15 0.58
C GLU A 334 24.19 0.64 -0.06
N GLY A 335 24.51 1.37 -1.12
CA GLY A 335 23.55 2.22 -1.84
C GLY A 335 23.26 3.56 -1.16
N LEU A 336 23.98 3.94 -0.09
CA LEU A 336 23.97 5.28 0.50
C LEU A 336 25.29 6.01 0.27
N TRP A 337 26.43 5.35 0.44
CA TRP A 337 27.73 5.91 0.15
C TRP A 337 28.12 5.66 -1.33
N PRO A 338 28.80 6.60 -2.01
CA PRO A 338 29.09 8.00 -1.65
C PRO A 338 28.07 8.98 -2.27
N TYR A 339 26.76 8.67 -2.20
CA TYR A 339 25.76 9.49 -2.90
C TYR A 339 25.61 10.89 -2.26
N THR A 340 25.48 11.91 -3.10
CA THR A 340 24.84 13.18 -2.74
C THR A 340 23.96 13.59 -3.91
N TYR A 341 22.70 13.13 -3.85
CA TYR A 341 21.83 13.10 -5.02
C TYR A 341 20.34 13.13 -4.68
N ASP A 342 19.65 14.07 -5.31
CA ASP A 342 18.25 14.39 -5.04
C ASP A 342 17.35 14.33 -6.31
N THR A 343 17.93 13.99 -7.47
CA THR A 343 17.18 13.87 -8.75
C THR A 343 16.80 12.44 -9.06
N CYS A 344 15.55 12.24 -9.48
CA CYS A 344 15.03 10.92 -9.84
C CYS A 344 15.28 10.59 -11.32
N ASP A 345 16.48 10.08 -11.62
CA ASP A 345 16.92 9.72 -12.97
C ASP A 345 17.82 8.45 -12.96
N VAL A 346 18.51 8.15 -14.08
CA VAL A 346 19.30 6.92 -14.22
C VAL A 346 20.44 6.81 -13.20
N GLY A 347 20.90 7.93 -12.64
CA GLY A 347 21.94 7.95 -11.61
C GLY A 347 21.55 7.21 -10.32
N THR A 348 20.26 7.05 -10.07
CA THR A 348 19.73 6.30 -8.92
C THR A 348 19.66 4.78 -9.16
N LEU A 349 19.99 4.30 -10.36
CA LEU A 349 19.89 2.88 -10.76
C LEU A 349 21.23 2.13 -10.63
N PRO A 350 21.21 0.79 -10.52
CA PRO A 350 22.40 -0.05 -10.58
C PRO A 350 23.31 0.30 -11.77
N ASN A 351 24.60 0.45 -11.48
CA ASN A 351 25.67 0.79 -12.43
C ASN A 351 25.40 2.08 -13.25
N GLN A 352 24.51 2.96 -12.79
CA GLN A 352 23.98 4.12 -13.55
C GLN A 352 23.36 3.74 -14.90
N THR A 353 22.74 2.56 -14.99
CA THR A 353 22.12 2.04 -16.23
C THR A 353 20.64 1.71 -16.09
N PHE A 354 19.89 2.01 -17.14
CA PHE A 354 18.56 1.46 -17.38
C PHE A 354 18.64 -0.06 -17.63
N PRO A 355 17.54 -0.82 -17.48
CA PRO A 355 17.50 -2.26 -17.76
C PRO A 355 17.82 -2.69 -19.21
N ASP A 356 17.96 -1.75 -20.15
CA ASP A 356 18.42 -1.97 -21.53
C ASP A 356 19.94 -1.70 -21.72
N HIS A 357 20.66 -1.48 -20.62
CA HIS A 357 22.07 -1.07 -20.57
C HIS A 357 22.37 0.29 -21.24
N THR A 358 21.37 1.16 -21.41
CA THR A 358 21.61 2.58 -21.71
C THR A 358 21.79 3.39 -20.41
N PRO A 359 22.44 4.57 -20.46
CA PRO A 359 23.27 5.08 -21.54
C PRO A 359 24.55 4.24 -21.68
N HIS A 360 24.90 3.88 -22.92
CA HIS A 360 26.05 3.01 -23.20
C HIS A 360 27.39 3.59 -22.70
N LEU A 361 27.49 4.92 -22.54
CA LEU A 361 28.66 5.61 -21.98
C LEU A 361 28.85 5.40 -20.47
N ALA A 362 27.91 4.76 -19.77
CA ALA A 362 28.12 4.24 -18.41
C ALA A 362 28.76 2.83 -18.40
N THR A 363 28.80 2.15 -19.56
CA THR A 363 29.35 0.79 -19.70
C THR A 363 30.69 0.74 -20.45
N VAL A 364 31.24 1.89 -20.85
CA VAL A 364 32.53 2.01 -21.56
C VAL A 364 33.31 3.23 -21.09
N ASP A 365 34.63 3.17 -21.22
CA ASP A 365 35.59 4.22 -20.83
C ASP A 365 35.54 4.68 -19.36
N GLY A 366 35.01 3.85 -18.44
CA GLY A 366 35.12 4.03 -16.99
C GLY A 366 36.45 3.51 -16.43
N ASP A 367 36.40 2.56 -15.51
CA ASP A 367 37.60 1.93 -14.94
C ASP A 367 38.13 0.80 -15.85
N ASP A 368 39.28 1.03 -16.49
CA ASP A 368 39.95 0.05 -17.35
C ASP A 368 40.27 -1.28 -16.63
N THR A 369 40.53 -1.26 -15.32
CA THR A 369 40.81 -2.48 -14.53
C THR A 369 39.56 -3.34 -14.31
N LYS A 370 38.37 -2.74 -14.47
CA LYS A 370 37.05 -3.37 -14.32
C LYS A 370 36.32 -3.52 -15.67
N GLY A 371 37.07 -3.44 -16.78
CA GLY A 371 36.53 -3.65 -18.14
C GLY A 371 35.89 -2.41 -18.75
N GLY A 372 36.18 -1.21 -18.24
CA GLY A 372 35.66 0.07 -18.74
C GLY A 372 34.26 0.42 -18.24
N VAL A 373 33.71 -0.28 -17.26
CA VAL A 373 32.43 0.08 -16.62
C VAL A 373 32.63 1.32 -15.74
N LEU A 374 31.65 2.22 -15.72
CA LEU A 374 31.72 3.46 -14.94
C LEU A 374 31.39 3.25 -13.46
N SER A 375 30.35 2.48 -13.13
CA SER A 375 29.91 2.26 -11.75
C SER A 375 29.54 0.81 -11.46
N TYR A 376 29.88 0.35 -10.26
CA TYR A 376 29.48 -0.94 -9.66
C TYR A 376 28.48 -0.73 -8.50
N LEU A 377 28.00 0.50 -8.27
CA LEU A 377 27.03 0.79 -7.21
C LEU A 377 25.66 0.17 -7.54
N GLN A 378 24.98 -0.37 -6.53
CA GLN A 378 23.65 -0.99 -6.65
C GLN A 378 22.49 0.01 -6.88
N GLY A 379 22.80 1.26 -7.23
CA GLY A 379 21.85 2.37 -7.22
C GLY A 379 21.70 3.02 -5.84
N GLN A 380 20.93 4.11 -5.79
CA GLN A 380 20.65 4.83 -4.54
C GLN A 380 19.51 4.12 -3.80
N ARG A 381 19.81 3.58 -2.61
CA ARG A 381 18.87 2.80 -1.78
C ARG A 381 17.70 3.65 -1.28
N LEU A 382 17.97 4.91 -0.94
CA LEU A 382 16.99 5.88 -0.45
C LEU A 382 16.87 7.01 -1.48
N SER A 383 16.20 6.72 -2.59
CA SER A 383 16.15 7.59 -3.75
C SER A 383 14.94 8.50 -3.73
N ALA A 384 15.04 9.68 -4.35
CA ALA A 384 13.88 10.51 -4.69
C ALA A 384 12.81 9.76 -5.53
N CYS A 385 13.20 8.66 -6.18
CA CYS A 385 12.33 7.75 -6.92
C CYS A 385 11.58 6.71 -6.06
N THR A 386 11.82 6.61 -4.74
CA THR A 386 11.23 5.56 -3.91
C THR A 386 9.70 5.65 -3.90
N CYS A 387 9.03 4.50 -4.05
CA CYS A 387 7.57 4.46 -4.19
C CYS A 387 6.86 4.75 -2.85
N PRO A 388 5.71 5.45 -2.85
CA PRO A 388 4.91 5.67 -1.64
C PRO A 388 4.55 4.34 -0.95
N GLY A 389 4.89 4.23 0.34
CA GLY A 389 4.66 3.03 1.15
C GLY A 389 5.85 2.04 1.22
N GLU A 390 6.94 2.29 0.49
CA GLU A 390 8.23 1.63 0.74
C GLU A 390 8.99 2.32 1.90
N SER A 391 10.02 1.67 2.44
CA SER A 391 10.79 2.20 3.58
C SER A 391 11.73 3.34 3.16
N HIS A 392 11.56 4.52 3.75
CA HIS A 392 12.36 5.72 3.45
C HIS A 392 12.28 6.73 4.62
N PRO A 393 13.38 7.37 5.06
CA PRO A 393 13.35 8.32 6.20
C PRO A 393 12.58 9.61 5.89
N GLY A 394 12.58 10.05 4.63
CA GLY A 394 11.93 11.29 4.19
C GLY A 394 12.87 12.50 4.17
N PRO A 395 12.33 13.73 4.09
CA PRO A 395 10.91 14.08 4.03
C PRO A 395 10.27 13.77 2.66
N ILE A 396 8.96 14.00 2.56
CA ILE A 396 8.18 13.91 1.32
C ILE A 396 7.87 15.34 0.85
N ARG A 397 8.18 15.65 -0.40
CA ARG A 397 7.90 16.94 -1.05
C ARG A 397 6.39 17.15 -1.27
N PRO A 398 5.92 18.39 -1.50
CA PRO A 398 4.52 18.69 -1.81
C PRO A 398 3.94 17.99 -3.06
N ASP A 399 4.79 17.49 -3.96
CA ASP A 399 4.40 16.69 -5.15
C ASP A 399 4.25 15.18 -4.87
N GLY A 400 4.53 14.74 -3.64
CA GLY A 400 4.48 13.33 -3.23
C GLY A 400 5.75 12.52 -3.51
N THR A 401 6.83 13.14 -4.00
CA THR A 401 8.15 12.52 -4.15
C THR A 401 8.96 12.57 -2.85
N PHE A 402 9.89 11.65 -2.64
CA PHE A 402 10.84 11.75 -1.53
C PHE A 402 11.99 12.70 -1.88
N VAL A 403 12.54 13.39 -0.88
CA VAL A 403 13.94 13.90 -0.97
C VAL A 403 14.86 12.69 -1.07
N GLY A 404 15.85 12.70 -1.96
CA GLY A 404 16.86 11.67 -2.07
C GLY A 404 17.84 11.75 -0.90
N ARG A 405 18.10 10.62 -0.26
CA ARG A 405 18.86 10.52 0.99
C ARG A 405 20.05 9.57 0.83
N ALA A 406 21.11 9.81 1.59
CA ALA A 406 22.41 9.20 1.31
C ALA A 406 23.39 9.28 2.49
N SER A 407 24.62 8.84 2.25
CA SER A 407 25.76 8.89 3.16
C SER A 407 26.98 9.44 2.41
N PRO A 408 26.98 10.72 2.00
CA PRO A 408 28.12 11.36 1.33
C PRO A 408 29.33 11.48 2.26
N GLU A 409 30.46 11.88 1.69
CA GLU A 409 31.75 11.94 2.37
C GLU A 409 32.55 13.18 1.91
N ILE A 410 33.21 13.84 2.88
CA ILE A 410 34.13 14.98 2.66
C ILE A 410 35.30 14.82 3.63
N ASP A 411 36.52 14.84 3.09
CA ASP A 411 37.76 14.76 3.87
C ASP A 411 38.25 16.15 4.26
N ILE A 412 38.68 16.33 5.51
CA ILE A 412 39.62 17.42 5.85
C ILE A 412 40.99 17.06 5.27
N PHE A 413 41.44 15.83 5.52
CA PHE A 413 42.54 15.20 4.81
C PHE A 413 42.54 13.67 4.88
N GLU A 414 43.17 13.06 3.88
CA GLU A 414 43.93 11.81 3.99
C GLU A 414 45.41 12.14 3.76
N ALA A 415 46.32 11.87 4.71
CA ALA A 415 47.74 12.22 4.51
C ALA A 415 48.52 11.08 3.84
N ILE A 416 49.34 11.43 2.85
CA ILE A 416 50.22 10.53 2.09
C ILE A 416 51.63 11.09 2.01
N VAL A 417 52.61 10.26 1.65
CA VAL A 417 53.99 10.69 1.42
C VAL A 417 54.42 10.26 0.02
N ASN A 418 54.69 11.25 -0.84
CA ASN A 418 55.14 11.07 -2.22
C ASN A 418 56.51 11.73 -2.39
N ASP A 419 57.44 11.07 -3.09
CA ASP A 419 58.82 11.53 -3.32
C ASP A 419 59.57 12.01 -2.04
N HIS A 420 59.29 11.38 -0.89
CA HIS A 420 59.81 11.74 0.44
C HIS A 420 59.33 13.11 0.97
N VAL A 421 58.17 13.55 0.51
CA VAL A 421 57.48 14.78 0.95
C VAL A 421 56.07 14.44 1.38
N GLY A 422 55.69 14.93 2.56
CA GLY A 422 54.33 14.82 3.09
C GLY A 422 53.33 15.68 2.32
N HIS A 423 52.17 15.11 2.02
CA HIS A 423 51.04 15.76 1.38
C HIS A 423 49.72 15.29 2.03
N VAL A 424 48.65 16.01 1.78
CA VAL A 424 47.28 15.62 2.12
C VAL A 424 46.41 15.65 0.86
N SER A 425 45.74 14.54 0.58
CA SER A 425 44.54 14.54 -0.28
C SER A 425 43.44 15.22 0.50
N GLN A 426 42.87 16.27 -0.07
CA GLN A 426 41.72 16.98 0.50
C GLN A 426 40.58 16.82 -0.50
N SER A 427 39.54 16.06 -0.13
CA SER A 427 38.64 15.43 -1.09
C SER A 427 37.16 15.59 -0.76
N GLY A 428 36.34 15.49 -1.82
CA GLY A 428 34.92 15.22 -1.74
C GLY A 428 34.56 14.03 -2.64
N GLN A 429 33.66 13.18 -2.16
CA GLN A 429 33.34 11.88 -2.74
C GLN A 429 31.89 11.90 -3.24
N TRP A 430 31.68 11.42 -4.45
CA TRP A 430 30.45 11.66 -5.20
C TRP A 430 29.94 10.39 -5.89
N ALA A 431 28.64 10.15 -5.74
CA ALA A 431 27.82 9.36 -6.65
C ALA A 431 26.52 10.13 -6.95
N PRO A 432 25.94 9.97 -8.16
CA PRO A 432 26.45 9.22 -9.32
C PRO A 432 27.55 9.95 -10.10
N PHE A 433 28.28 9.20 -10.94
CA PHE A 433 29.53 9.64 -11.56
C PHE A 433 29.34 10.26 -12.96
N ASN A 434 30.15 11.27 -13.27
CA ASN A 434 30.37 11.80 -14.61
C ASN A 434 30.91 10.75 -15.59
N TYR A 435 30.67 10.94 -16.88
CA TYR A 435 31.39 10.19 -17.92
C TYR A 435 32.90 10.39 -17.77
N LYS A 436 33.67 9.29 -17.77
CA LYS A 436 35.13 9.28 -17.49
C LYS A 436 35.54 9.86 -16.14
N TYR A 437 34.62 10.00 -15.18
CA TYR A 437 34.81 10.73 -13.92
C TYR A 437 35.19 12.23 -14.13
N VAL A 438 35.01 12.78 -15.34
CA VAL A 438 35.41 14.16 -15.70
C VAL A 438 34.29 15.13 -15.33
N TRP A 439 34.46 15.81 -14.21
CA TRP A 439 33.60 16.92 -13.76
C TRP A 439 34.03 18.27 -14.36
N LYS A 440 33.23 19.32 -14.16
CA LYS A 440 33.40 20.62 -14.82
C LYS A 440 34.43 21.51 -14.10
N ASN A 441 35.69 21.09 -14.09
CA ASN A 441 36.83 21.75 -13.41
C ASN A 441 37.31 23.07 -14.06
N THR A 442 36.40 23.88 -14.58
CA THR A 442 36.68 25.22 -15.12
C THR A 442 37.04 26.20 -13.99
N SER A 443 37.74 27.30 -14.33
CA SER A 443 38.09 28.40 -13.41
C SER A 443 36.90 29.21 -12.84
N GLU A 444 35.67 28.80 -13.14
CA GLU A 444 34.41 29.29 -12.56
C GLU A 444 33.89 28.36 -11.46
N ASN A 445 34.33 27.09 -11.44
CA ASN A 445 33.86 26.02 -10.56
C ASN A 445 34.97 25.52 -9.61
N LEU A 446 36.23 25.64 -10.03
CA LEU A 446 37.44 25.23 -9.31
C LEU A 446 38.35 26.44 -9.12
N HIS A 447 38.74 26.71 -7.89
CA HIS A 447 39.76 27.70 -7.53
C HIS A 447 40.85 27.03 -6.70
N ILE A 448 42.08 27.00 -7.22
CA ILE A 448 43.27 26.74 -6.40
C ILE A 448 43.66 28.08 -5.76
N LEU A 449 43.86 28.09 -4.45
CA LEU A 449 44.08 29.29 -3.64
C LEU A 449 45.52 29.38 -3.10
N ASN A 450 46.18 28.23 -2.90
CA ASN A 450 47.57 28.14 -2.45
C ASN A 450 48.50 27.60 -3.54
N GLU A 451 49.72 28.13 -3.66
CA GLU A 451 50.73 27.61 -4.60
C GLU A 451 51.26 26.20 -4.21
N ASN A 452 51.00 25.76 -2.98
CA ASN A 452 51.35 24.43 -2.47
C ASN A 452 50.28 23.35 -2.72
N THR A 453 49.21 23.68 -3.46
CA THR A 453 48.11 22.76 -3.78
C THR A 453 48.00 22.55 -5.28
N GLU A 454 48.02 21.29 -5.72
CA GLU A 454 47.73 20.91 -7.12
C GLU A 454 46.48 20.02 -7.21
N PHE A 455 45.89 19.89 -8.40
CA PHE A 455 44.76 18.99 -8.59
C PHE A 455 45.25 17.54 -8.64
N ASN A 456 44.66 16.67 -7.82
CA ASN A 456 45.08 15.27 -7.72
C ASN A 456 44.80 14.53 -9.05
N THR A 457 45.72 13.63 -9.42
CA THR A 457 45.54 12.79 -10.62
C THR A 457 44.54 11.64 -10.40
N TYR A 458 44.25 11.29 -9.14
CA TYR A 458 43.16 10.38 -8.80
C TYR A 458 41.79 11.09 -8.85
N ILE A 459 40.89 10.56 -9.68
CA ILE A 459 39.54 11.11 -9.92
C ILE A 459 38.42 10.13 -9.56
N GLY A 460 38.75 8.96 -8.98
CA GLY A 460 37.81 7.92 -8.59
C GLY A 460 38.05 6.55 -9.25
N GLY A 461 37.02 5.70 -9.18
CA GLY A 461 36.93 4.34 -9.71
C GLY A 461 35.51 3.78 -9.55
N VAL A 462 35.26 2.49 -9.82
CA VAL A 462 33.88 1.96 -9.93
C VAL A 462 32.98 2.09 -8.69
N LEU A 463 33.51 2.43 -7.51
CA LEU A 463 32.74 2.65 -6.28
C LEU A 463 32.58 4.13 -5.90
N GLN A 464 33.36 5.06 -6.48
CA GLN A 464 33.32 6.48 -6.14
C GLN A 464 33.90 7.37 -7.25
N GLN A 465 33.29 8.53 -7.53
CA GLN A 465 33.98 9.64 -8.18
C GLN A 465 34.58 10.54 -7.09
N CYS A 466 35.80 11.02 -7.30
CA CYS A 466 36.49 11.90 -6.36
C CYS A 466 36.82 13.26 -6.99
N SER A 467 36.65 14.34 -6.21
CA SER A 467 37.25 15.65 -6.47
C SER A 467 38.28 15.93 -5.38
N SER A 468 39.57 15.75 -5.69
CA SER A 468 40.66 15.88 -4.71
C SER A 468 41.68 16.95 -5.13
N GLY A 469 42.07 17.79 -4.17
CA GLY A 469 43.28 18.63 -4.24
C GLY A 469 44.37 18.02 -3.38
N LEU A 470 45.58 17.91 -3.94
CA LEU A 470 46.76 17.43 -3.22
C LEU A 470 47.53 18.65 -2.69
N SER A 471 47.43 18.92 -1.39
CA SER A 471 48.14 20.00 -0.72
C SER A 471 49.40 19.48 -0.03
N LYS A 472 50.52 20.19 -0.15
CA LYS A 472 51.74 19.84 0.58
C LYS A 472 51.62 20.22 2.06
N THR A 473 51.97 19.30 2.96
CA THR A 473 51.88 19.51 4.41
C THR A 473 53.07 20.30 4.96
N ASN A 474 52.91 20.81 6.18
CA ASN A 474 54.03 21.27 6.98
C ASN A 474 54.91 20.07 7.39
N GLN A 475 56.13 20.00 6.85
CA GLN A 475 57.00 18.83 6.99
C GLN A 475 57.58 18.67 8.41
N GLU A 476 57.54 19.72 9.24
CA GLU A 476 57.97 19.65 10.65
C GLU A 476 56.83 19.14 11.56
N CYS A 477 55.57 19.17 11.10
CA CYS A 477 54.40 18.78 11.89
C CYS A 477 54.08 17.28 11.76
N TYR A 478 55.13 16.47 11.82
CA TYR A 478 55.11 15.00 11.92
C TYR A 478 55.85 14.56 13.18
N GLU A 479 55.33 13.50 13.82
CA GLU A 479 55.76 12.89 15.09
C GLU A 479 57.29 12.69 15.22
N LYS A 480 57.99 12.40 14.12
CA LYS A 480 59.44 12.11 14.10
C LYS A 480 60.29 13.18 13.39
N ASP A 481 59.70 14.19 12.76
CA ASP A 481 60.43 15.25 12.03
C ASP A 481 60.41 16.61 12.74
N GLY A 482 59.48 16.84 13.68
CA GLY A 482 59.47 18.03 14.53
C GLY A 482 58.39 18.04 15.60
N GLY A 483 57.25 17.37 15.36
CA GLY A 483 56.15 17.23 16.32
C GLY A 483 55.37 18.52 16.57
N CYS A 484 55.37 19.48 15.64
CA CYS A 484 54.41 20.57 15.66
C CYS A 484 53.01 20.10 15.23
N PHE A 485 52.00 20.91 15.52
CA PHE A 485 50.64 20.72 15.03
C PHE A 485 50.38 21.72 13.90
N ALA A 486 49.65 21.27 12.88
CA ALA A 486 49.16 22.09 11.77
C ALA A 486 47.63 22.04 11.74
N VAL A 487 47.00 23.13 11.33
CA VAL A 487 45.53 23.26 11.29
C VAL A 487 45.00 22.86 9.91
N TYR A 488 44.04 21.94 9.88
CA TYR A 488 43.39 21.47 8.66
C TYR A 488 41.87 21.51 8.85
N GLY A 489 41.13 21.89 7.81
CA GLY A 489 39.67 21.95 7.85
C GLY A 489 39.01 22.13 6.48
N PHE A 490 37.69 21.96 6.40
CA PHE A 490 36.90 22.38 5.25
C PHE A 490 35.72 23.25 5.68
N GLU A 491 35.50 24.35 4.96
CA GLU A 491 34.34 25.22 5.07
C GLU A 491 33.38 24.88 3.94
N TYR A 492 32.12 24.60 4.25
CA TYR A 492 31.14 24.28 3.23
C TYR A 492 29.77 24.90 3.44
N LYS A 493 29.15 25.25 2.31
CA LYS A 493 27.74 25.64 2.20
C LYS A 493 27.00 24.49 1.51
N PRO A 494 25.98 23.88 2.12
CA PRO A 494 25.22 22.78 1.54
C PRO A 494 24.34 23.24 0.37
N GLY A 495 23.99 22.32 -0.55
CA GLY A 495 22.98 22.53 -1.59
C GLY A 495 23.50 22.74 -3.02
N ASN A 496 22.57 23.09 -3.92
CA ASN A 496 22.82 23.22 -5.37
C ASN A 496 23.56 24.50 -5.77
N ASP A 497 23.54 25.53 -4.92
CA ASP A 497 24.34 26.76 -5.02
C ASP A 497 25.42 26.81 -3.91
N GLY A 498 25.84 25.62 -3.45
CA GLY A 498 26.83 25.41 -2.41
C GLY A 498 28.29 25.43 -2.89
N TYR A 499 29.21 25.38 -1.93
CA TYR A 499 30.65 25.24 -2.16
C TYR A 499 31.29 24.40 -1.05
N ILE A 500 32.49 23.89 -1.30
CA ILE A 500 33.42 23.34 -0.31
C ILE A 500 34.78 24.00 -0.54
N LEU A 501 35.38 24.57 0.52
CA LEU A 501 36.67 25.25 0.54
C LEU A 501 37.55 24.56 1.58
N TRP A 502 38.67 23.98 1.16
CA TRP A 502 39.61 23.27 2.03
C TRP A 502 40.73 24.20 2.53
N THR A 503 41.25 23.90 3.72
CA THR A 503 42.38 24.59 4.36
C THR A 503 43.50 23.63 4.72
N ASN A 504 44.74 24.09 4.61
CA ASN A 504 45.97 23.35 4.87
C ASN A 504 46.96 24.28 5.58
N ASP A 505 47.46 23.87 6.75
CA ASP A 505 48.29 24.68 7.66
C ASP A 505 47.71 26.09 7.93
N ASN A 506 46.41 26.14 8.29
CA ASN A 506 45.63 27.35 8.55
C ASN A 506 45.46 28.33 7.35
N GLU A 507 45.83 27.94 6.12
CA GLU A 507 45.61 28.74 4.90
C GLU A 507 44.57 28.09 3.96
N PRO A 508 43.73 28.87 3.24
CA PRO A 508 42.89 28.35 2.16
C PRO A 508 43.70 27.67 1.06
N ALA A 509 43.42 26.40 0.79
CA ALA A 509 44.12 25.55 -0.16
C ALA A 509 43.47 25.56 -1.54
N TRP A 510 42.21 25.15 -1.62
CA TRP A 510 41.40 25.13 -2.84
C TRP A 510 39.89 25.13 -2.55
N LYS A 511 39.07 25.45 -3.55
CA LYS A 511 37.60 25.49 -3.46
C LYS A 511 36.93 24.86 -4.69
N LEU A 512 35.83 24.15 -4.44
CA LEU A 512 34.90 23.58 -5.40
C LEU A 512 33.50 24.20 -5.21
N TYR A 513 32.85 24.64 -6.29
CA TYR A 513 31.42 24.97 -6.30
C TYR A 513 30.57 23.78 -6.77
N ALA A 514 29.33 23.68 -6.29
CA ALA A 514 28.35 22.67 -6.68
C ALA A 514 28.19 22.52 -8.21
N ALA A 515 28.24 23.64 -8.95
CA ALA A 515 28.14 23.64 -10.42
C ALA A 515 29.26 22.85 -11.14
N GLY A 516 30.41 22.62 -10.48
CA GLY A 516 31.44 21.70 -10.94
C GLY A 516 30.94 20.26 -11.09
N MET A 517 30.11 19.82 -10.13
CA MET A 517 29.42 18.52 -10.11
C MET A 517 28.00 18.60 -10.73
N GLY A 518 27.81 19.51 -11.69
CA GLY A 518 26.53 19.69 -12.37
C GLY A 518 26.16 18.58 -13.38
N PRO A 519 24.96 18.66 -13.99
CA PRO A 519 24.40 17.62 -14.85
C PRO A 519 25.30 17.18 -16.01
N ASP A 520 25.20 15.91 -16.40
CA ASP A 520 26.01 15.28 -17.45
C ASP A 520 25.13 14.43 -18.38
N GLU A 521 24.80 15.00 -19.54
CA GLU A 521 23.96 14.40 -20.58
C GLU A 521 24.55 13.12 -21.21
N ASN A 522 25.87 12.91 -21.13
CA ASN A 522 26.52 11.72 -21.70
C ASN A 522 26.06 10.45 -20.97
N VAL A 523 25.88 10.57 -19.66
CA VAL A 523 25.41 9.52 -18.74
C VAL A 523 24.03 9.82 -18.13
N LYS A 524 23.34 10.85 -18.63
CA LYS A 524 21.96 11.26 -18.31
C LYS A 524 21.69 11.50 -16.80
N ILE A 525 22.66 12.07 -16.08
CA ILE A 525 22.54 12.38 -14.65
C ILE A 525 22.31 13.87 -14.38
N GLY A 526 21.49 14.17 -13.37
CA GLY A 526 21.23 15.51 -12.84
C GLY A 526 22.37 16.10 -12.01
N GLN A 527 22.05 17.19 -11.30
CA GLN A 527 22.97 17.93 -10.43
C GLN A 527 23.26 17.12 -9.15
N ARG A 528 24.54 17.00 -8.77
CA ARG A 528 24.91 16.57 -7.42
C ARG A 528 25.01 17.82 -6.53
N PRO A 529 24.14 18.04 -5.52
CA PRO A 529 24.32 19.13 -4.57
C PRO A 529 25.56 18.90 -3.70
N VAL A 530 26.16 19.98 -3.18
CA VAL A 530 27.09 19.86 -2.04
C VAL A 530 26.31 19.26 -0.86
N PRO A 531 26.86 18.26 -0.12
CA PRO A 531 26.11 17.47 0.86
C PRO A 531 25.17 18.26 1.78
N GLN A 532 23.92 17.80 1.85
CA GLN A 532 22.85 18.39 2.67
C GLN A 532 22.46 17.51 3.89
N GLU A 533 23.04 16.32 4.00
CA GLU A 533 22.84 15.41 5.12
C GLU A 533 23.49 15.96 6.41
N PRO A 534 22.99 15.57 7.61
CA PRO A 534 23.72 15.76 8.85
C PRO A 534 24.99 14.91 8.83
N MET A 535 26.15 15.58 8.80
CA MET A 535 27.47 14.95 8.74
C MET A 535 28.01 14.70 10.16
N TYR A 536 28.62 13.55 10.40
CA TYR A 536 29.36 13.26 11.64
C TYR A 536 30.87 13.21 11.35
N MET A 537 31.69 13.44 12.37
CA MET A 537 33.16 13.53 12.27
C MET A 537 33.80 12.15 12.47
N ILE A 538 34.90 11.88 11.75
CA ILE A 538 35.70 10.65 11.86
C ILE A 538 37.18 11.01 11.88
N ILE A 539 37.94 10.34 12.74
CA ILE A 539 39.38 10.47 12.89
C ILE A 539 39.99 9.07 12.99
N ASN A 540 40.99 8.74 12.18
CA ASN A 540 41.65 7.43 12.24
C ASN A 540 43.13 7.46 11.86
N LEU A 541 43.85 6.42 12.28
CA LEU A 541 45.17 6.07 11.79
C LEU A 541 45.20 4.57 11.45
N GLY A 542 45.27 4.27 10.15
CA GLY A 542 45.32 2.92 9.62
C GLY A 542 46.52 2.65 8.71
N LEU A 543 46.52 1.46 8.09
CA LEU A 543 47.59 0.94 7.25
C LEU A 543 46.99 0.02 6.16
N SER A 544 46.83 0.54 4.94
CA SER A 544 46.27 -0.22 3.81
C SER A 544 47.08 -0.05 2.54
N SER A 545 47.10 -1.10 1.71
CA SER A 545 47.75 -1.10 0.40
C SER A 545 46.92 -0.41 -0.71
N GLN A 546 45.69 0.01 -0.41
CA GLN A 546 44.84 0.76 -1.35
C GLN A 546 45.24 2.24 -1.45
N PHE A 547 45.76 2.84 -0.37
CA PHE A 547 46.15 4.26 -0.32
C PHE A 547 47.58 4.54 -0.82
N GLY A 548 48.35 3.50 -1.18
CA GLY A 548 49.67 3.64 -1.77
C GLY A 548 50.61 2.46 -1.52
N GLY A 549 51.88 2.67 -1.83
CA GLY A 549 52.95 1.77 -1.41
C GLY A 549 53.16 1.81 0.11
N ILE A 550 53.64 0.71 0.69
CA ILE A 550 53.94 0.60 2.12
C ILE A 550 55.43 0.26 2.30
N ASP A 551 56.19 1.17 2.92
CA ASP A 551 57.60 0.96 3.24
C ASP A 551 57.75 0.15 4.53
N PHE A 552 57.52 -1.17 4.45
CA PHE A 552 57.67 -2.08 5.59
C PHE A 552 59.12 -2.18 6.14
N GLU A 553 60.14 -1.62 5.47
CA GLU A 553 61.53 -1.63 5.95
C GLU A 553 61.82 -0.40 6.84
N HIS A 554 61.27 0.77 6.50
CA HIS A 554 61.52 2.02 7.22
C HIS A 554 60.37 2.46 8.15
N LEU A 555 59.15 1.92 8.00
CA LEU A 555 58.02 2.26 8.89
C LEU A 555 58.32 1.92 10.36
N MET A 556 58.25 2.96 11.20
CA MET A 556 58.48 2.89 12.64
C MET A 556 57.17 2.64 13.38
N PHE A 557 57.18 1.69 14.32
CA PHE A 557 56.03 1.38 15.19
C PHE A 557 56.45 1.42 16.67
N PRO A 558 55.58 1.87 17.59
CA PRO A 558 54.28 2.48 17.32
C PRO A 558 54.43 3.86 16.63
N ALA A 559 53.44 4.19 15.81
CA ALA A 559 53.25 5.53 15.24
C ALA A 559 51.97 6.12 15.83
N THR A 560 51.97 7.40 16.18
CA THR A 560 50.85 8.04 16.88
C THR A 560 50.46 9.35 16.22
N MET A 561 49.18 9.48 15.83
CA MET A 561 48.61 10.77 15.43
C MET A 561 48.10 11.48 16.68
N LEU A 562 48.44 12.77 16.81
CA LEU A 562 48.02 13.61 17.94
C LEU A 562 47.04 14.66 17.43
N VAL A 563 45.87 14.78 18.06
CA VAL A 563 44.90 15.86 17.80
C VAL A 563 44.80 16.72 19.06
N ASP A 564 45.12 18.01 18.91
CA ASP A 564 45.15 19.01 19.98
C ASP A 564 43.74 19.53 20.27
N TRP A 565 42.98 19.86 19.22
CA TRP A 565 41.54 20.16 19.33
C TRP A 565 40.80 19.87 18.03
N VAL A 566 39.50 19.67 18.17
CA VAL A 566 38.50 19.66 17.09
C VAL A 566 37.52 20.80 17.34
N ARG A 567 37.17 21.56 16.31
CA ARG A 567 36.17 22.64 16.38
C ARG A 567 35.25 22.65 15.15
N VAL A 568 34.00 23.04 15.36
CA VAL A 568 33.02 23.28 14.30
C VAL A 568 32.39 24.66 14.48
N TYR A 569 32.38 25.46 13.42
CA TYR A 569 31.79 26.81 13.40
C TYR A 569 30.64 26.90 12.39
N GLN A 570 29.61 27.69 12.69
CA GLN A 570 28.47 27.94 11.80
C GLN A 570 28.04 29.42 11.81
N PRO A 571 27.33 29.90 10.77
CA PRO A 571 26.83 31.28 10.75
C PRO A 571 25.86 31.55 11.91
N LYS A 572 26.03 32.68 12.60
CA LYS A 572 25.33 33.05 13.86
C LYS A 572 23.81 32.87 13.83
N ASP A 573 23.20 33.25 12.71
CA ASP A 573 21.75 33.23 12.51
C ASP A 573 21.23 31.88 11.96
N ASN A 574 22.10 30.87 11.79
CA ASN A 574 21.78 29.60 11.13
C ASN A 574 22.63 28.42 11.66
N HIS A 575 22.44 28.07 12.93
CA HIS A 575 23.02 26.87 13.53
C HIS A 575 22.17 25.63 13.21
N ASN A 576 22.79 24.61 12.61
CA ASN A 576 22.19 23.31 12.37
C ASN A 576 23.12 22.22 12.92
N ILE A 577 22.88 21.89 14.19
CA ILE A 577 23.58 20.89 14.99
C ILE A 577 22.58 19.85 15.50
N GLY A 578 22.83 18.59 15.18
CA GLY A 578 21.90 17.48 15.42
C GLY A 578 21.95 16.43 14.33
N CYS A 579 21.74 15.18 14.71
CA CYS A 579 21.76 14.03 13.78
C CYS A 579 20.37 13.73 13.19
N ASP A 580 19.31 14.32 13.74
CA ASP A 580 17.92 14.15 13.30
C ASP A 580 17.23 15.52 13.05
N PRO A 581 17.69 16.32 12.07
CA PRO A 581 17.06 17.59 11.70
C PRO A 581 15.74 17.36 10.92
N PRO A 582 14.72 18.23 11.04
CA PRO A 582 13.39 18.00 10.43
C PRO A 582 13.39 17.83 8.89
N ASP A 583 14.30 18.51 8.19
CA ASP A 583 14.42 18.44 6.73
C ASP A 583 15.27 17.26 6.24
N PHE A 584 16.06 16.65 7.12
CA PHE A 584 16.92 15.49 6.82
C PHE A 584 16.89 14.46 7.98
N PRO A 585 15.70 13.94 8.37
CA PRO A 585 15.56 13.07 9.54
C PRO A 585 16.32 11.74 9.35
N THR A 586 16.84 11.18 10.43
CA THR A 586 17.60 9.90 10.40
C THR A 586 17.19 8.92 11.50
N ARG A 587 16.70 9.41 12.65
CA ARG A 587 16.50 8.63 13.88
C ARG A 587 15.67 7.37 13.65
N ASP A 588 14.48 7.56 13.11
CA ASP A 588 13.47 6.51 13.09
C ASP A 588 13.83 5.41 12.07
N TYR A 589 14.59 5.75 11.02
CA TYR A 589 15.18 4.80 10.08
C TYR A 589 16.36 4.03 10.70
N ILE A 590 17.32 4.72 11.32
CA ILE A 590 18.48 4.09 11.97
C ILE A 590 18.00 3.12 13.08
N ASN A 591 17.04 3.53 13.91
CA ASN A 591 16.44 2.66 14.93
C ASN A 591 15.72 1.45 14.34
N THR A 592 15.02 1.60 13.21
CA THR A 592 14.32 0.48 12.55
C THR A 592 15.29 -0.58 12.04
N TYR A 593 16.51 -0.19 11.64
CA TYR A 593 17.50 -1.07 11.03
C TYR A 593 18.81 -1.18 11.84
N ILE A 594 18.72 -0.97 13.16
CA ILE A 594 19.88 -0.73 14.04
C ILE A 594 20.97 -1.81 13.96
N GLU A 595 20.60 -3.07 13.68
CA GLU A 595 21.55 -4.18 13.52
C GLU A 595 22.59 -3.92 12.40
N ALA A 596 22.19 -3.28 11.30
CA ALA A 596 23.09 -2.89 10.20
C ALA A 596 24.12 -1.81 10.60
N TYR A 597 23.88 -1.11 11.72
CA TYR A 597 24.73 -0.07 12.29
C TYR A 597 25.53 -0.54 13.53
N THR A 598 25.27 -1.77 14.01
CA THR A 598 25.94 -2.36 15.19
C THR A 598 26.67 -3.68 14.91
N ASN A 599 26.45 -4.32 13.76
CA ASN A 599 27.10 -5.57 13.38
C ASN A 599 28.00 -5.39 12.13
N PRO A 600 29.33 -5.21 12.28
CA PRO A 600 30.22 -4.93 11.15
C PRO A 600 30.44 -6.14 10.22
N ASN A 601 30.00 -7.34 10.63
CA ASN A 601 30.04 -8.55 9.80
C ASN A 601 28.96 -8.57 8.70
N LEU A 602 27.99 -7.65 8.74
CA LEU A 602 26.99 -7.48 7.68
C LEU A 602 27.57 -6.56 6.61
N THR A 603 28.10 -7.15 5.54
CA THR A 603 28.76 -6.40 4.46
C THR A 603 27.77 -5.85 3.44
N THR A 604 26.61 -6.49 3.27
CA THR A 604 25.55 -6.15 2.32
C THR A 604 24.16 -6.11 2.97
N TRP A 605 23.30 -5.23 2.46
CA TRP A 605 21.91 -5.04 2.87
C TRP A 605 21.01 -6.22 2.49
N VAL A 606 21.21 -6.77 1.29
CA VAL A 606 20.38 -7.86 0.74
C VAL A 606 20.95 -9.25 1.07
N ASP A 607 22.24 -9.47 0.82
CA ASP A 607 22.83 -10.81 0.90
C ASP A 607 23.30 -11.20 2.30
N ASP A 608 23.70 -10.26 3.17
CA ASP A 608 24.01 -10.56 4.58
C ASP A 608 22.82 -10.21 5.48
N TYR A 609 22.36 -8.95 5.46
CA TYR A 609 21.32 -8.44 6.38
C TYR A 609 19.88 -8.85 5.98
N LYS A 610 19.69 -9.48 4.81
CA LYS A 610 18.42 -10.06 4.33
C LYS A 610 17.25 -9.07 4.20
N GLN A 611 17.53 -7.77 4.08
CA GLN A 611 16.52 -6.75 3.84
C GLN A 611 16.23 -6.59 2.35
N VAL A 612 15.09 -5.96 2.04
CA VAL A 612 14.74 -5.56 0.68
C VAL A 612 15.25 -4.15 0.38
N ILE A 613 15.65 -3.90 -0.86
CA ILE A 613 15.87 -2.54 -1.36
C ILE A 613 14.49 -1.91 -1.62
N PRO A 614 14.22 -0.66 -1.19
CA PRO A 614 12.98 0.06 -1.49
C PRO A 614 12.71 0.12 -3.00
N LYS A 615 11.46 -0.12 -3.42
CA LYS A 615 11.11 -0.09 -4.85
C LYS A 615 11.15 1.34 -5.39
N ASN A 616 12.09 1.60 -6.30
CA ASN A 616 12.22 2.86 -6.99
C ASN A 616 11.43 2.83 -8.32
N ARG A 617 10.70 3.92 -8.62
CA ARG A 617 10.06 4.16 -9.92
C ARG A 617 10.55 5.50 -10.44
N LEU A 618 11.30 5.47 -11.54
CA LEU A 618 11.72 6.69 -12.22
C LEU A 618 10.51 7.55 -12.58
N LEU A 619 10.58 8.83 -12.24
CA LEU A 619 9.66 9.83 -12.74
C LEU A 619 9.93 10.00 -14.23
N LYS A 620 8.90 9.89 -15.06
CA LYS A 620 9.01 10.37 -16.45
C LYS A 620 9.21 11.89 -16.38
N ASN A 621 9.87 12.47 -17.38
CA ASN A 621 10.28 13.87 -17.36
C ASN A 621 9.10 14.84 -17.65
N GLU A 622 8.10 14.84 -16.76
CA GLU A 622 6.78 15.46 -16.92
C GLU A 622 6.83 17.01 -16.93
N MET A 623 7.90 17.61 -16.39
CA MET A 623 8.12 19.06 -16.49
C MET A 623 8.24 19.57 -17.94
N ALA A 624 8.50 18.69 -18.92
CA ALA A 624 8.49 19.04 -20.33
C ALA A 624 7.08 18.96 -20.99
N THR A 625 6.10 18.25 -20.40
CA THR A 625 4.76 18.06 -20.96
C THR A 625 3.63 18.80 -20.25
N GLN A 626 3.76 19.17 -18.97
CA GLN A 626 2.68 19.83 -18.20
C GLN A 626 2.07 21.08 -18.87
N ASN A 627 2.81 21.83 -19.69
CA ASN A 627 2.29 23.00 -20.42
C ASN A 627 1.36 22.69 -21.61
N LYS A 628 1.06 21.41 -21.91
CA LYS A 628 0.12 21.01 -22.99
C LYS A 628 -1.23 20.58 -22.43
N THR A 629 -2.05 21.58 -22.06
CA THR A 629 -3.48 21.36 -21.80
C THR A 629 -4.30 21.23 -23.09
N MET A 630 -5.38 20.46 -23.04
CA MET A 630 -6.48 20.49 -24.01
C MET A 630 -7.71 21.16 -23.38
N SER A 631 -8.68 21.55 -24.22
CA SER A 631 -9.98 22.00 -23.71
C SER A 631 -10.95 20.82 -23.68
N ALA A 632 -11.63 20.62 -22.56
CA ALA A 632 -12.62 19.55 -22.37
C ALA A 632 -13.90 20.10 -21.75
N LEU A 633 -15.00 19.36 -21.94
CA LEU A 633 -16.30 19.65 -21.34
C LEU A 633 -16.52 18.66 -20.19
N LYS A 634 -16.62 19.18 -18.96
CA LYS A 634 -16.78 18.38 -17.74
C LYS A 634 -18.19 18.54 -17.16
N LEU A 635 -18.79 17.43 -16.79
CA LEU A 635 -19.94 17.37 -15.91
C LEU A 635 -19.47 17.39 -14.46
N TYR A 636 -20.19 18.10 -13.60
CA TYR A 636 -19.95 18.19 -12.17
C TYR A 636 -21.11 17.55 -11.38
N PRO A 637 -20.90 17.02 -10.17
CA PRO A 637 -21.94 16.32 -9.40
C PRO A 637 -23.22 17.13 -9.15
N ASP A 638 -23.12 18.47 -9.13
CA ASP A 638 -24.27 19.36 -8.97
C ASP A 638 -25.16 19.35 -10.24
N PRO A 639 -26.48 19.08 -10.11
CA PRO A 639 -27.39 19.04 -11.26
C PRO A 639 -27.38 20.33 -12.09
N LEU A 640 -27.38 20.18 -13.41
CA LEU A 640 -27.26 21.23 -14.42
C LEU A 640 -25.88 21.92 -14.48
N GLU A 641 -24.88 21.50 -13.69
CA GLU A 641 -23.52 22.04 -13.82
C GLU A 641 -22.68 21.35 -14.91
N LEU A 642 -22.21 22.17 -15.85
CA LEU A 642 -21.39 21.79 -16.99
C LEU A 642 -20.36 22.88 -17.25
N ARG A 643 -19.06 22.55 -17.11
CA ARG A 643 -17.97 23.53 -17.25
C ARG A 643 -17.06 23.18 -18.43
N PHE A 644 -16.66 24.20 -19.19
CA PHE A 644 -15.67 24.07 -20.26
C PHE A 644 -14.30 24.52 -19.73
N GLU A 645 -13.39 23.56 -19.57
CA GLU A 645 -12.16 23.74 -18.79
C GLU A 645 -10.91 23.31 -19.57
N ARG A 646 -9.75 23.77 -19.09
CA ARG A 646 -8.44 23.32 -19.57
C ARG A 646 -7.96 22.17 -18.70
N VAL A 647 -7.84 20.99 -19.28
CA VAL A 647 -7.38 19.76 -18.62
C VAL A 647 -6.05 19.31 -19.24
N PRO A 648 -5.21 18.52 -18.55
CA PRO A 648 -4.03 17.90 -19.17
C PRO A 648 -4.39 17.08 -20.41
N ILE A 649 -3.50 17.01 -21.40
CA ILE A 649 -3.60 15.99 -22.46
C ILE A 649 -3.27 14.62 -21.84
N PRO A 650 -4.06 13.57 -22.10
CA PRO A 650 -3.77 12.23 -21.58
C PRO A 650 -2.52 11.64 -22.25
N GLU A 651 -1.66 11.02 -21.44
CA GLU A 651 -0.48 10.28 -21.87
C GLU A 651 -0.68 8.76 -21.76
N ILE A 652 0.25 7.97 -22.33
CA ILE A 652 0.23 6.51 -22.26
C ILE A 652 0.67 6.05 -20.86
N THR A 653 -0.26 5.43 -20.14
CA THR A 653 -0.04 4.89 -18.79
C THR A 653 0.21 3.38 -18.79
N HIS A 654 -0.39 2.66 -19.74
CA HIS A 654 -0.33 1.21 -19.88
C HIS A 654 0.08 0.82 -21.32
N PRO A 655 0.82 -0.29 -21.55
CA PRO A 655 1.26 -0.70 -22.89
C PRO A 655 0.13 -0.95 -23.91
N ASP A 656 -1.10 -1.16 -23.44
CA ASP A 656 -2.30 -1.36 -24.25
C ASP A 656 -3.10 -0.05 -24.51
N ASP A 657 -2.63 1.12 -24.05
CA ASP A 657 -3.32 2.40 -24.26
C ASP A 657 -3.19 2.91 -25.71
N ALA A 658 -4.22 3.63 -26.17
CA ALA A 658 -4.23 4.35 -27.44
C ALA A 658 -4.79 5.77 -27.24
N ILE A 659 -3.98 6.80 -27.49
CA ILE A 659 -4.40 8.19 -27.34
C ILE A 659 -5.00 8.67 -28.66
N VAL A 660 -6.28 9.08 -28.62
CA VAL A 660 -7.06 9.49 -29.79
C VAL A 660 -7.42 10.96 -29.67
N LYS A 661 -6.99 11.77 -30.66
CA LYS A 661 -7.47 13.14 -30.84
C LYS A 661 -8.89 13.09 -31.39
N VAL A 662 -9.86 13.33 -30.53
CA VAL A 662 -11.30 13.44 -30.88
C VAL A 662 -11.50 14.50 -31.97
N LEU A 663 -12.26 14.15 -33.00
CA LEU A 663 -12.75 15.05 -34.04
C LEU A 663 -14.24 15.36 -33.85
N LEU A 664 -15.00 14.35 -33.41
CA LEU A 664 -16.43 14.44 -33.12
C LEU A 664 -16.78 13.43 -32.02
N ALA A 665 -17.70 13.78 -31.12
CA ALA A 665 -18.22 12.91 -30.08
C ALA A 665 -19.75 12.98 -30.02
N GLY A 666 -20.38 11.87 -29.63
CA GLY A 666 -21.78 11.84 -29.25
C GLY A 666 -22.04 12.50 -27.89
N LEU A 667 -23.32 12.59 -27.52
CA LEU A 667 -23.77 12.79 -26.15
C LEU A 667 -24.91 11.80 -25.93
N CYS A 668 -24.74 10.89 -24.98
CA CYS A 668 -25.66 9.78 -24.77
C CYS A 668 -26.82 10.15 -23.83
N GLY A 669 -27.73 9.20 -23.60
CA GLY A 669 -28.77 9.32 -22.58
C GLY A 669 -28.18 9.48 -21.18
N SER A 670 -27.12 8.73 -20.85
CA SER A 670 -26.41 8.78 -19.57
C SER A 670 -25.76 10.15 -19.31
N ASP A 671 -25.06 10.73 -20.30
CA ASP A 671 -24.53 12.10 -20.19
C ASP A 671 -25.62 13.12 -19.82
N LEU A 672 -26.82 12.95 -20.39
CA LEU A 672 -27.99 13.79 -20.10
C LEU A 672 -28.73 13.41 -18.81
N HIS A 673 -28.55 12.21 -18.26
CA HIS A 673 -29.07 11.80 -16.96
C HIS A 673 -28.19 12.37 -15.84
N ALA A 674 -26.88 12.22 -15.97
CA ALA A 674 -25.87 12.85 -15.12
C ALA A 674 -26.06 14.37 -15.08
N TYR A 675 -26.12 15.04 -16.25
CA TYR A 675 -26.37 16.48 -16.34
C TYR A 675 -27.67 16.94 -15.66
N ARG A 676 -28.68 16.07 -15.52
CA ARG A 676 -29.98 16.40 -14.91
C ARG A 676 -30.11 15.95 -13.45
N GLY A 677 -29.06 15.38 -12.85
CA GLY A 677 -29.13 14.81 -11.49
C GLY A 677 -29.98 13.54 -11.39
N LEU A 678 -30.27 12.87 -12.52
CA LEU A 678 -31.01 11.61 -12.58
C LEU A 678 -30.09 10.39 -12.41
N GLU A 679 -28.79 10.56 -12.67
CA GLU A 679 -27.73 9.59 -12.41
C GLU A 679 -26.69 10.31 -11.54
N LEU A 680 -26.48 9.83 -10.30
CA LEU A 680 -25.59 10.46 -9.32
C LEU A 680 -24.16 9.93 -9.48
N PHE A 681 -23.17 10.81 -9.36
CA PHE A 681 -21.75 10.49 -9.51
C PHE A 681 -20.89 11.39 -8.62
N ASP A 682 -19.86 10.81 -7.98
CA ASP A 682 -19.13 11.49 -6.90
C ASP A 682 -17.94 12.36 -7.37
N THR A 683 -17.54 12.27 -8.65
CA THR A 683 -16.36 12.98 -9.19
C THR A 683 -16.59 13.58 -10.58
N PRO A 684 -16.13 14.83 -10.87
CA PRO A 684 -16.36 15.46 -12.17
C PRO A 684 -15.69 14.70 -13.33
N TYR A 685 -16.45 14.35 -14.38
CA TYR A 685 -15.98 13.53 -15.50
C TYR A 685 -16.18 14.21 -16.86
N ILE A 686 -15.44 13.75 -17.88
CA ILE A 686 -15.51 14.28 -19.26
C ILE A 686 -16.64 13.58 -20.03
N THR A 687 -17.56 14.36 -20.59
CA THR A 687 -18.75 13.87 -21.29
C THR A 687 -18.47 13.54 -22.77
N GLY A 688 -19.30 12.67 -23.36
CA GLY A 688 -19.27 12.32 -24.79
C GLY A 688 -18.36 11.12 -25.12
N HIS A 689 -18.83 9.92 -24.79
CA HIS A 689 -18.05 8.68 -24.86
C HIS A 689 -18.10 7.98 -26.22
N GLU A 690 -19.09 8.27 -27.08
CA GLU A 690 -19.13 7.74 -28.46
C GLU A 690 -18.28 8.63 -29.41
N LEU A 691 -16.97 8.42 -29.43
CA LEU A 691 -16.02 9.27 -30.15
C LEU A 691 -15.51 8.73 -31.51
N VAL A 692 -15.24 9.66 -32.42
CA VAL A 692 -14.49 9.47 -33.68
C VAL A 692 -13.29 10.41 -33.67
N GLY A 693 -12.10 9.92 -34.03
CA GLY A 693 -10.87 10.72 -33.95
C GLY A 693 -9.69 10.19 -34.77
N ILE A 694 -8.52 10.79 -34.57
CA ILE A 694 -7.24 10.36 -35.14
C ILE A 694 -6.35 9.81 -34.03
N VAL A 695 -5.76 8.64 -34.23
CA VAL A 695 -4.76 8.08 -33.32
C VAL A 695 -3.52 8.97 -33.32
N VAL A 696 -3.15 9.53 -32.17
CA VAL A 696 -1.97 10.40 -32.01
C VAL A 696 -0.83 9.75 -31.22
N SER A 697 -1.12 8.72 -30.42
CA SER A 697 -0.10 7.89 -29.76
C SER A 697 -0.63 6.49 -29.48
N LEU A 698 0.27 5.50 -29.42
CA LEU A 698 -0.02 4.08 -29.16
C LEU A 698 1.02 3.48 -28.21
N GLY A 699 0.57 2.66 -27.25
CA GLY A 699 1.44 1.94 -26.32
C GLY A 699 2.25 0.82 -26.98
N GLU A 700 3.23 0.31 -26.24
CA GLU A 700 4.26 -0.64 -26.72
C GLU A 700 3.70 -2.00 -27.21
N SER A 701 2.47 -2.35 -26.83
CA SER A 701 1.77 -3.53 -27.36
C SER A 701 1.39 -3.37 -28.84
N PHE A 702 1.26 -2.15 -29.35
CA PHE A 702 0.87 -1.87 -30.74
C PHE A 702 2.08 -1.88 -31.71
N GLN A 703 2.91 -2.92 -31.65
CA GLN A 703 3.99 -3.16 -32.61
C GLN A 703 4.62 -4.56 -32.45
N ASN A 704 4.69 -5.09 -31.23
CA ASN A 704 5.34 -6.36 -30.93
C ASN A 704 4.49 -7.58 -31.31
N ALA A 705 5.16 -8.72 -31.56
CA ALA A 705 4.61 -9.86 -32.29
C ALA A 705 3.25 -10.38 -31.76
N ALA A 706 2.19 -10.19 -32.56
CA ALA A 706 0.80 -10.46 -32.20
C ALA A 706 0.40 -11.96 -32.21
N ALA A 707 1.13 -12.80 -31.47
CA ALA A 707 0.76 -14.19 -31.26
C ALA A 707 -0.39 -14.32 -30.24
N GLY A 708 -1.63 -14.30 -30.73
CA GLY A 708 -2.84 -14.52 -29.91
C GLY A 708 -3.51 -13.27 -29.33
N ARG A 709 -3.06 -12.06 -29.72
CA ARG A 709 -3.76 -10.79 -29.46
C ARG A 709 -4.70 -10.44 -30.63
N PRO A 710 -5.74 -9.58 -30.43
CA PRO A 710 -6.59 -9.10 -31.52
C PRO A 710 -5.80 -8.36 -32.62
N GLU A 711 -6.27 -8.48 -33.87
CA GLU A 711 -5.64 -7.89 -35.06
C GLU A 711 -5.45 -6.36 -34.99
N LEU A 712 -6.23 -5.66 -34.16
CA LEU A 712 -6.04 -4.24 -33.88
C LEU A 712 -4.61 -3.89 -33.45
N TYR A 713 -3.98 -4.73 -32.61
CA TYR A 713 -2.63 -4.51 -32.07
C TYR A 713 -1.52 -4.59 -33.14
N SER A 714 -1.78 -5.24 -34.28
CA SER A 714 -0.84 -5.32 -35.41
C SER A 714 -1.21 -4.43 -36.60
N THR A 715 -2.41 -3.83 -36.62
CA THR A 715 -2.94 -3.09 -37.79
C THR A 715 -3.22 -1.61 -37.55
N LEU A 716 -3.40 -1.17 -36.31
CA LEU A 716 -3.59 0.24 -35.95
C LEU A 716 -2.26 0.99 -35.89
N LYS A 717 -2.20 2.21 -36.42
CA LYS A 717 -1.01 3.05 -36.47
C LYS A 717 -1.31 4.50 -36.07
N VAL A 718 -0.29 5.20 -35.59
CA VAL A 718 -0.37 6.66 -35.39
C VAL A 718 -0.65 7.35 -36.73
N GLY A 719 -1.65 8.25 -36.74
CA GLY A 719 -2.19 8.88 -37.95
C GLY A 719 -3.43 8.21 -38.54
N ASP A 720 -3.78 6.98 -38.13
CA ASP A 720 -5.04 6.35 -38.56
C ASP A 720 -6.26 7.09 -38.00
N LYS A 721 -7.35 7.05 -38.78
CA LYS A 721 -8.68 7.44 -38.28
C LYS A 721 -9.29 6.25 -37.55
N ALA A 722 -9.86 6.50 -36.38
CA ALA A 722 -10.46 5.47 -35.55
C ALA A 722 -11.78 5.94 -34.91
N HIS A 723 -12.63 4.98 -34.55
CA HIS A 723 -13.86 5.23 -33.79
C HIS A 723 -14.01 4.21 -32.67
N TYR A 724 -14.60 4.64 -31.55
CA TYR A 724 -14.88 3.78 -30.42
C TYR A 724 -16.16 2.98 -30.66
N ILE A 725 -16.10 1.65 -30.54
CA ILE A 725 -17.27 0.78 -30.61
C ILE A 725 -17.45 0.06 -29.27
N ARG A 726 -18.64 0.18 -28.67
CA ARG A 726 -19.02 -0.63 -27.49
C ARG A 726 -19.89 -1.79 -27.97
N ILE A 727 -19.29 -2.97 -28.08
CA ILE A 727 -20.04 -4.20 -28.44
C ILE A 727 -20.48 -4.92 -27.16
N PRO A 728 -21.77 -5.27 -27.00
CA PRO A 728 -22.24 -6.07 -25.88
C PRO A 728 -21.39 -7.33 -25.65
N HIS A 729 -20.89 -7.48 -24.42
CA HIS A 729 -19.98 -8.54 -23.97
C HIS A 729 -18.54 -8.57 -24.52
N ALA A 730 -18.11 -7.65 -25.38
CA ALA A 730 -16.71 -7.58 -25.84
C ALA A 730 -15.82 -6.62 -25.03
N GLY A 731 -16.44 -5.62 -24.39
CA GLY A 731 -15.73 -4.43 -23.90
C GLY A 731 -15.61 -3.36 -24.99
N GLY A 732 -15.39 -2.11 -24.58
CA GLY A 732 -15.17 -1.00 -25.51
C GLY A 732 -13.88 -1.21 -26.31
N THR A 733 -13.98 -1.21 -27.64
CA THR A 733 -12.85 -1.49 -28.53
C THR A 733 -12.72 -0.35 -29.53
N LEU A 734 -11.50 0.16 -29.70
CA LEU A 734 -11.18 1.14 -30.73
C LEU A 734 -11.06 0.43 -32.08
N PHE A 735 -11.80 0.85 -33.11
CA PHE A 735 -11.72 0.29 -34.45
C PHE A 735 -11.06 1.25 -35.44
N ARG A 736 -10.21 0.71 -36.31
CA ARG A 736 -9.58 1.44 -37.41
C ARG A 736 -10.57 1.64 -38.56
N ILE A 737 -10.74 2.87 -39.03
CA ILE A 737 -11.53 3.20 -40.22
C ILE A 737 -10.61 3.16 -41.44
N PRO A 738 -10.84 2.29 -42.45
CA PRO A 738 -10.06 2.27 -43.68
C PRO A 738 -10.12 3.62 -44.41
N GLN A 739 -8.96 4.17 -44.77
CA GLN A 739 -8.84 5.40 -45.55
C GLN A 739 -8.59 5.15 -47.05
N ASP A 740 -8.47 3.88 -47.45
CA ASP A 740 -7.95 3.45 -48.74
C ASP A 740 -9.06 2.74 -49.55
N ASP A 741 -9.45 3.33 -50.69
CA ASP A 741 -10.49 2.78 -51.59
C ASP A 741 -10.13 1.39 -52.17
N SER A 742 -8.87 0.94 -51.98
CA SER A 742 -8.32 -0.29 -52.57
C SER A 742 -8.60 -1.59 -51.81
N VAL A 743 -9.01 -1.53 -50.53
CA VAL A 743 -9.33 -2.72 -49.71
C VAL A 743 -10.76 -3.22 -49.96
N LEU A 744 -11.59 -2.39 -50.57
CA LEU A 744 -13.00 -2.66 -50.83
C LEU A 744 -13.18 -3.42 -52.15
N GLY A 745 -13.58 -4.69 -52.06
CA GLY A 745 -13.93 -5.51 -53.23
C GLY A 745 -15.14 -4.93 -54.01
N ASN A 746 -15.34 -5.44 -55.24
CA ASN A 746 -16.27 -4.91 -56.25
C ASN A 746 -17.79 -4.94 -55.89
N GLU A 747 -18.17 -5.18 -54.63
CA GLU A 747 -19.57 -5.18 -54.20
C GLU A 747 -20.14 -3.74 -54.09
N PRO A 748 -21.35 -3.47 -54.59
CA PRO A 748 -21.86 -2.10 -54.79
C PRO A 748 -22.13 -1.33 -53.50
N ILE A 749 -22.19 -2.01 -52.35
CA ILE A 749 -22.40 -1.42 -51.01
C ILE A 749 -21.22 -0.51 -50.62
N ALA A 750 -20.02 -0.76 -51.16
CA ALA A 750 -18.76 -0.17 -50.71
C ALA A 750 -18.55 1.33 -51.06
N ARG A 751 -19.48 2.02 -51.72
CA ARG A 751 -19.30 3.41 -52.20
C ARG A 751 -19.92 4.50 -51.33
N ILE A 752 -20.46 4.17 -50.17
CA ILE A 752 -20.99 5.16 -49.23
C ILE A 752 -19.82 5.78 -48.45
N ARG A 753 -19.52 7.06 -48.71
CA ARG A 753 -18.72 7.89 -47.79
C ARG A 753 -19.52 8.14 -46.51
N THR A 754 -19.48 7.19 -45.59
CA THR A 754 -20.12 7.27 -44.28
C THR A 754 -19.62 8.51 -43.54
N SER A 755 -20.52 9.43 -43.20
CA SER A 755 -20.15 10.69 -42.54
C SER A 755 -19.69 10.45 -41.10
N ASP A 756 -18.89 11.38 -40.56
CA ASP A 756 -18.39 11.28 -39.17
C ASP A 756 -19.55 11.24 -38.15
N ALA A 757 -20.65 11.94 -38.41
CA ALA A 757 -21.87 11.85 -37.60
C ALA A 757 -22.58 10.50 -37.74
N SER A 758 -22.48 9.85 -38.91
CA SER A 758 -22.98 8.49 -39.13
C SER A 758 -22.10 7.45 -38.41
N LEU A 759 -20.79 7.65 -38.35
CA LEU A 759 -19.84 6.75 -37.66
C LEU A 759 -20.09 6.68 -36.15
N ILE A 760 -20.59 7.75 -35.53
CA ILE A 760 -21.01 7.76 -34.11
C ILE A 760 -22.23 6.84 -33.89
N LEU A 761 -23.23 6.88 -34.78
CA LEU A 761 -24.37 5.97 -34.71
C LEU A 761 -23.97 4.49 -34.84
N LEU A 762 -22.84 4.19 -35.49
CA LEU A 762 -22.28 2.85 -35.62
C LEU A 762 -21.44 2.39 -34.41
N GLY A 763 -21.15 3.26 -33.44
CA GLY A 763 -20.28 2.97 -32.29
C GLY A 763 -20.94 2.20 -31.15
N ASP A 764 -22.06 2.68 -30.63
CA ASP A 764 -22.83 2.00 -29.56
C ASP A 764 -24.31 1.86 -29.96
N ILE A 765 -24.90 2.94 -30.48
CA ILE A 765 -26.34 3.04 -30.79
C ILE A 765 -26.85 1.94 -31.72
N LEU A 766 -26.17 1.68 -32.86
CA LEU A 766 -26.55 0.58 -33.75
C LEU A 766 -26.18 -0.80 -33.19
N PRO A 767 -24.96 -1.08 -32.69
CA PRO A 767 -24.63 -2.37 -32.06
C PRO A 767 -25.61 -2.78 -30.95
N THR A 768 -26.00 -1.86 -30.07
CA THR A 768 -26.94 -2.11 -28.98
C THR A 768 -28.37 -2.34 -29.49
N GLY A 769 -28.83 -1.57 -30.49
CA GLY A 769 -30.14 -1.81 -31.13
C GLY A 769 -30.19 -3.14 -31.90
N TYR A 770 -29.13 -3.47 -32.64
CA TYR A 770 -28.96 -4.75 -33.34
C TYR A 770 -28.94 -5.92 -32.37
N PHE A 771 -28.22 -5.81 -31.25
CA PHE A 771 -28.17 -6.84 -30.22
C PHE A 771 -29.56 -7.12 -29.62
N ALA A 772 -30.36 -6.09 -29.33
CA ALA A 772 -31.72 -6.26 -28.83
C ALA A 772 -32.62 -7.02 -29.83
N ALA A 773 -32.56 -6.67 -31.12
CA ALA A 773 -33.25 -7.40 -32.18
C ALA A 773 -32.76 -8.85 -32.33
N LEU A 774 -31.45 -9.07 -32.23
CA LEU A 774 -30.83 -10.39 -32.32
C LEU A 774 -31.20 -11.29 -31.14
N GLN A 775 -31.23 -10.78 -29.91
CA GLN A 775 -31.65 -11.55 -28.73
C GLN A 775 -33.11 -11.98 -28.82
N ALA A 776 -34.00 -11.13 -29.35
CA ALA A 776 -35.40 -11.49 -29.58
C ALA A 776 -35.52 -12.63 -30.62
N ILE A 777 -34.88 -12.50 -31.79
CA ILE A 777 -34.94 -13.50 -32.87
C ILE A 777 -34.26 -14.82 -32.49
N GLN A 778 -33.10 -14.78 -31.85
CA GLN A 778 -32.35 -15.99 -31.45
C GLN A 778 -32.93 -16.69 -30.21
N HIS A 779 -34.00 -16.16 -29.61
CA HIS A 779 -34.55 -16.75 -28.39
C HIS A 779 -35.11 -18.16 -28.65
N PRO A 780 -34.75 -19.20 -27.85
CA PRO A 780 -35.18 -20.58 -28.10
C PRO A 780 -36.70 -20.76 -28.22
N ASN A 781 -37.50 -19.95 -27.51
CA ASN A 781 -38.96 -20.00 -27.61
C ASN A 781 -39.50 -19.62 -29.00
N LEU A 782 -38.77 -18.86 -29.82
CA LEU A 782 -39.20 -18.48 -31.19
C LEU A 782 -38.63 -19.41 -32.27
N ALA A 783 -37.71 -20.32 -31.91
CA ALA A 783 -37.04 -21.21 -32.85
C ALA A 783 -38.01 -22.13 -33.62
N TYR A 784 -39.23 -22.39 -33.11
CA TYR A 784 -40.23 -23.19 -33.82
C TYR A 784 -40.72 -22.52 -35.11
N ALA A 785 -40.86 -21.19 -35.10
CA ALA A 785 -41.37 -20.41 -36.23
C ALA A 785 -40.31 -20.37 -37.34
N PHE A 786 -39.06 -20.03 -36.99
CA PHE A 786 -37.94 -19.97 -37.93
C PHE A 786 -37.47 -21.34 -38.45
N ALA A 787 -37.67 -22.43 -37.68
CA ALA A 787 -37.26 -23.78 -38.09
C ALA A 787 -38.40 -24.64 -38.66
N HIS A 788 -39.63 -24.12 -38.71
CA HIS A 788 -40.88 -24.83 -39.07
C HIS A 788 -41.04 -26.22 -38.40
N LYS A 789 -40.68 -26.31 -37.11
CA LYS A 789 -40.72 -27.54 -36.31
C LYS A 789 -41.40 -27.24 -34.98
N ALA A 790 -42.37 -28.07 -34.60
CA ALA A 790 -43.03 -27.94 -33.30
C ALA A 790 -42.02 -27.94 -32.14
N PHE A 791 -42.26 -27.07 -31.15
CA PHE A 791 -41.49 -26.97 -29.91
C PHE A 791 -42.35 -27.46 -28.73
N PRO A 792 -41.78 -28.17 -27.73
CA PRO A 792 -40.38 -28.58 -27.60
C PRO A 792 -39.93 -29.55 -28.71
N VAL A 793 -38.63 -29.59 -29.00
CA VAL A 793 -38.07 -30.48 -30.03
C VAL A 793 -38.04 -31.92 -29.51
N ILE A 794 -39.17 -32.61 -29.66
CA ILE A 794 -39.35 -34.00 -29.24
C ILE A 794 -38.50 -34.94 -30.13
N PRO A 795 -37.67 -35.83 -29.55
CA PRO A 795 -36.94 -36.84 -30.32
C PRO A 795 -37.87 -37.72 -31.16
N SER A 796 -37.49 -38.05 -32.40
CA SER A 796 -38.37 -38.69 -33.39
C SER A 796 -39.06 -39.97 -32.90
N PHE A 797 -38.41 -40.75 -32.03
CA PHE A 797 -38.98 -41.97 -31.47
C PHE A 797 -40.11 -41.70 -30.45
N VAL A 798 -40.02 -40.61 -29.67
CA VAL A 798 -41.07 -40.18 -28.74
C VAL A 798 -42.23 -39.56 -29.51
N ASN A 799 -41.94 -38.76 -30.55
CA ASN A 799 -42.97 -38.15 -31.40
C ASN A 799 -43.85 -39.24 -32.03
N ALA A 800 -43.24 -40.24 -32.68
CA ALA A 800 -43.95 -41.39 -33.27
C ALA A 800 -44.78 -42.19 -32.25
N PHE A 801 -44.37 -42.24 -30.98
CA PHE A 801 -45.09 -42.95 -29.91
C PHE A 801 -46.31 -42.17 -29.39
N VAL A 802 -46.25 -40.84 -29.42
CA VAL A 802 -47.31 -39.94 -28.94
C VAL A 802 -48.35 -39.64 -30.02
N THR A 803 -47.94 -39.53 -31.29
CA THR A 803 -48.82 -39.11 -32.41
C THR A 803 -49.25 -40.27 -33.32
N GLY A 804 -48.87 -41.51 -33.02
CA GLY A 804 -49.15 -42.67 -33.87
C GLY A 804 -48.40 -42.68 -35.21
N GLY A 805 -47.44 -41.76 -35.41
CA GLY A 805 -46.63 -41.64 -36.62
C GLY A 805 -46.93 -40.42 -37.50
N GLU A 806 -47.98 -39.65 -37.21
CA GLU A 806 -48.21 -38.37 -37.90
C GLU A 806 -47.26 -37.29 -37.37
N SER A 807 -46.68 -36.49 -38.27
CA SER A 807 -45.86 -35.35 -37.87
C SER A 807 -46.73 -34.14 -37.54
N ILE A 808 -46.60 -33.61 -36.32
CA ILE A 808 -47.23 -32.34 -35.95
C ILE A 808 -46.67 -31.24 -36.85
N LYS A 809 -47.48 -30.79 -37.80
CA LYS A 809 -47.17 -29.65 -38.67
C LYS A 809 -47.60 -28.38 -37.94
N VAL A 810 -46.66 -27.44 -37.83
CA VAL A 810 -46.94 -26.05 -37.42
C VAL A 810 -47.95 -25.47 -38.42
N GLN A 811 -49.06 -24.88 -37.95
CA GLN A 811 -50.03 -24.27 -38.85
C GLN A 811 -49.52 -22.91 -39.36
N GLU A 812 -50.05 -22.46 -40.49
CA GLU A 812 -49.64 -21.18 -41.11
C GLU A 812 -50.03 -19.96 -40.25
N SER A 813 -51.02 -20.12 -39.36
CA SER A 813 -51.35 -19.19 -38.26
C SER A 813 -50.23 -19.10 -37.23
N ASP A 814 -49.67 -20.24 -36.84
CA ASP A 814 -48.72 -20.37 -35.73
C ASP A 814 -47.32 -19.86 -36.12
N ALA A 815 -47.07 -19.75 -37.42
CA ALA A 815 -45.85 -19.19 -38.01
C ALA A 815 -45.84 -17.64 -38.06
N LYS A 816 -46.95 -16.96 -37.69
CA LYS A 816 -47.02 -15.50 -37.68
C LYS A 816 -46.38 -14.92 -36.41
N LEU A 817 -45.23 -14.29 -36.54
CA LEU A 817 -44.54 -13.62 -35.42
C LEU A 817 -44.98 -12.16 -35.26
N VAL A 818 -45.33 -11.75 -34.05
CA VAL A 818 -45.70 -10.37 -33.70
C VAL A 818 -44.71 -9.81 -32.67
N PHE A 819 -43.89 -8.86 -33.08
CA PHE A 819 -42.94 -8.16 -32.20
C PHE A 819 -43.49 -6.80 -31.76
N ALA A 820 -43.02 -6.29 -30.63
CA ALA A 820 -43.13 -4.87 -30.30
C ALA A 820 -41.77 -4.25 -30.00
N VAL A 821 -41.59 -2.97 -30.33
CA VAL A 821 -40.43 -2.15 -29.99
C VAL A 821 -40.93 -0.94 -29.21
N VAL A 822 -40.64 -0.90 -27.92
CA VAL A 822 -41.08 0.15 -26.99
C VAL A 822 -39.93 1.14 -26.80
N GLY A 823 -40.17 2.39 -27.21
CA GLY A 823 -39.16 3.44 -27.31
C GLY A 823 -38.60 3.56 -28.73
N LEU A 824 -38.77 4.73 -29.35
CA LEU A 824 -38.26 5.08 -30.69
C LEU A 824 -37.23 6.23 -30.61
N GLY A 825 -36.41 6.19 -29.55
CA GLY A 825 -35.16 6.94 -29.48
C GLY A 825 -34.09 6.40 -30.45
N PRO A 826 -32.86 6.93 -30.45
CA PRO A 826 -31.80 6.50 -31.39
C PRO A 826 -31.58 4.98 -31.42
N VAL A 827 -31.42 4.36 -30.24
CA VAL A 827 -31.24 2.90 -30.10
C VAL A 827 -32.49 2.14 -30.55
N GLY A 828 -33.69 2.64 -30.24
CA GLY A 828 -34.97 2.02 -30.62
C GLY A 828 -35.25 2.07 -32.12
N LEU A 829 -34.88 3.15 -32.80
CA LEU A 829 -34.91 3.22 -34.26
C LEU A 829 -33.89 2.25 -34.89
N CYS A 830 -32.68 2.16 -34.34
CA CYS A 830 -31.70 1.16 -34.77
C CYS A 830 -32.16 -0.29 -34.52
N ALA A 831 -32.86 -0.55 -33.40
CA ALA A 831 -33.47 -1.85 -33.10
C ALA A 831 -34.60 -2.19 -34.08
N LEU A 832 -35.49 -1.24 -34.37
CA LEU A 832 -36.57 -1.39 -35.35
C LEU A 832 -36.04 -1.72 -36.75
N VAL A 833 -35.04 -0.96 -37.24
CA VAL A 833 -34.41 -1.23 -38.54
C VAL A 833 -33.69 -2.58 -38.56
N SER A 834 -32.94 -2.91 -37.50
CA SER A 834 -32.25 -4.20 -37.38
C SER A 834 -33.22 -5.39 -37.33
N LEU A 835 -34.35 -5.24 -36.65
CA LEU A 835 -35.42 -6.24 -36.56
C LEU A 835 -36.07 -6.48 -37.93
N VAL A 836 -36.37 -5.41 -38.67
CA VAL A 836 -36.89 -5.49 -40.05
C VAL A 836 -35.92 -6.20 -40.99
N GLU A 837 -34.63 -5.84 -40.93
CA GLU A 837 -33.60 -6.44 -41.77
C GLU A 837 -33.37 -7.92 -41.43
N LEU A 838 -33.23 -8.26 -40.14
CA LEU A 838 -33.03 -9.65 -39.71
C LEU A 838 -34.23 -10.55 -40.03
N LEU A 839 -35.47 -10.05 -39.91
CA LEU A 839 -36.66 -10.81 -40.31
C LEU A 839 -36.73 -11.00 -41.83
N SER A 840 -36.32 -9.99 -42.62
CA SER A 840 -36.23 -10.09 -44.07
C SER A 840 -35.15 -11.10 -44.51
N LEU A 841 -33.98 -11.07 -43.88
CA LEU A 841 -32.88 -12.01 -44.10
C LEU A 841 -33.19 -13.45 -43.64
N SER A 842 -34.07 -13.63 -42.65
CA SER A 842 -34.53 -14.95 -42.22
C SER A 842 -35.46 -15.65 -43.23
N GLY A 843 -35.91 -14.95 -44.27
CA GLY A 843 -36.90 -15.44 -45.24
C GLY A 843 -38.32 -15.50 -44.69
N THR A 844 -38.57 -14.98 -43.49
CA THR A 844 -39.88 -14.98 -42.84
C THR A 844 -40.76 -13.89 -43.44
N SER A 845 -41.74 -14.27 -44.26
CA SER A 845 -42.67 -13.32 -44.91
C SER A 845 -43.93 -13.00 -44.10
N ASN A 846 -44.19 -13.72 -43.01
CA ASN A 846 -45.39 -13.58 -42.19
C ASN A 846 -45.03 -13.05 -40.78
N PHE A 847 -44.83 -11.74 -40.66
CA PHE A 847 -44.55 -11.09 -39.38
C PHE A 847 -45.29 -9.75 -39.22
N ALA A 848 -45.38 -9.27 -37.99
CA ALA A 848 -45.83 -7.92 -37.68
C ALA A 848 -44.94 -7.25 -36.62
N ILE A 849 -44.82 -5.92 -36.68
CA ILE A 849 -44.05 -5.13 -35.71
C ILE A 849 -44.88 -3.94 -35.23
N VAL A 850 -45.03 -3.81 -33.91
CA VAL A 850 -45.69 -2.68 -33.23
C VAL A 850 -44.62 -1.76 -32.65
N ALA A 851 -44.38 -0.63 -33.30
CA ALA A 851 -43.39 0.37 -32.90
C ALA A 851 -44.06 1.47 -32.05
N VAL A 852 -43.64 1.63 -30.80
CA VAL A 852 -44.35 2.42 -29.78
C VAL A 852 -43.47 3.54 -29.23
N ASP A 853 -43.92 4.79 -29.27
CA ASP A 853 -43.32 5.90 -28.51
C ASP A 853 -44.38 6.96 -28.19
N LEU A 854 -44.26 7.61 -27.03
CA LEU A 854 -45.13 8.72 -26.63
C LEU A 854 -44.96 9.96 -27.53
N ASN A 855 -43.75 10.19 -28.04
CA ASN A 855 -43.39 11.40 -28.77
C ASN A 855 -43.75 11.29 -30.26
N GLU A 856 -44.64 12.16 -30.72
CA GLU A 856 -45.11 12.20 -32.11
C GLU A 856 -43.99 12.44 -33.13
N ALA A 857 -43.01 13.29 -32.83
CA ALA A 857 -41.88 13.53 -33.73
C ALA A 857 -40.96 12.31 -33.88
N ARG A 858 -40.85 11.45 -32.85
CA ARG A 858 -40.17 10.15 -32.96
C ARG A 858 -40.96 9.16 -33.81
N ARG A 859 -42.30 9.11 -33.64
CA ARG A 859 -43.20 8.29 -34.45
C ARG A 859 -43.13 8.68 -35.94
N ALA A 860 -43.28 9.96 -36.26
CA ALA A 860 -43.14 10.48 -37.63
C ALA A 860 -41.74 10.21 -38.22
N LYS A 861 -40.67 10.27 -37.42
CA LYS A 861 -39.32 9.89 -37.85
C LYS A 861 -39.19 8.39 -38.14
N ALA A 862 -39.82 7.53 -37.33
CA ALA A 862 -39.87 6.09 -37.60
C ALA A 862 -40.62 5.80 -38.92
N GLU A 863 -41.79 6.41 -39.13
CA GLU A 863 -42.55 6.30 -40.39
C GLU A 863 -41.75 6.79 -41.60
N SER A 864 -41.00 7.89 -41.47
CA SER A 864 -40.12 8.37 -42.54
C SER A 864 -38.96 7.42 -42.85
N ILE A 865 -38.41 6.73 -41.85
CA ILE A 865 -37.35 5.72 -42.05
C ILE A 865 -37.92 4.47 -42.71
N LEU A 866 -39.05 3.96 -42.23
CA LEU A 866 -39.75 2.81 -42.81
C LEU A 866 -40.16 3.09 -44.28
N SER A 867 -40.63 4.30 -44.58
CA SER A 867 -40.95 4.73 -45.94
C SER A 867 -39.72 4.78 -46.86
N ALA A 868 -38.54 5.08 -46.32
CA ALA A 868 -37.28 5.14 -47.08
C ALA A 868 -36.64 3.76 -47.31
N LEU A 869 -36.92 2.78 -46.45
CA LEU A 869 -36.48 1.38 -46.61
C LEU A 869 -37.24 0.63 -47.72
N GLY A 870 -38.43 1.11 -48.09
CA GLY A 870 -39.28 0.51 -49.12
C GLY A 870 -40.11 -0.68 -48.61
N SER A 871 -40.82 -1.35 -49.53
CA SER A 871 -41.73 -2.44 -49.19
C SER A 871 -41.01 -3.67 -48.65
N THR A 872 -41.04 -3.84 -47.33
CA THR A 872 -40.60 -5.06 -46.64
C THR A 872 -41.32 -6.30 -47.16
N SER A 873 -40.61 -7.42 -47.27
CA SER A 873 -41.04 -8.67 -47.92
C SER A 873 -42.14 -9.45 -47.18
N GLY A 874 -43.33 -8.86 -47.02
CA GLY A 874 -44.56 -9.48 -46.49
C GLY A 874 -44.98 -9.02 -45.10
N GLY A 875 -44.08 -8.43 -44.31
CA GLY A 875 -44.35 -7.99 -42.94
C GLY A 875 -45.27 -6.78 -42.80
N VAL A 876 -46.04 -6.72 -41.70
CA VAL A 876 -46.97 -5.63 -41.37
C VAL A 876 -46.45 -4.78 -40.21
N ILE A 877 -46.00 -3.56 -40.49
CA ILE A 877 -45.48 -2.64 -39.46
C ILE A 877 -46.55 -1.60 -39.10
N ARG A 878 -46.65 -1.24 -37.81
CA ARG A 878 -47.51 -0.18 -37.27
C ARG A 878 -46.73 0.67 -36.28
N VAL A 879 -46.74 1.99 -36.47
CA VAL A 879 -46.24 2.96 -35.50
C VAL A 879 -47.44 3.49 -34.71
N VAL A 880 -47.39 3.45 -33.38
CA VAL A 880 -48.57 3.67 -32.51
C VAL A 880 -48.24 4.45 -31.24
N SER A 881 -49.28 5.02 -30.63
CA SER A 881 -49.23 5.61 -29.28
C SER A 881 -49.07 4.53 -28.20
N LEU A 882 -48.76 4.93 -26.96
CA LEU A 882 -48.78 4.02 -25.80
C LEU A 882 -50.20 3.42 -25.60
N GLU A 883 -51.24 4.23 -25.75
CA GLU A 883 -52.65 3.87 -25.54
C GLU A 883 -53.18 2.88 -26.59
N ASP A 884 -52.76 3.03 -27.86
CA ASP A 884 -53.13 2.14 -28.94
C ASP A 884 -52.38 0.80 -28.92
N ALA A 885 -51.19 0.75 -28.32
CA ALA A 885 -50.31 -0.43 -28.43
C ALA A 885 -50.96 -1.74 -27.95
N PRO A 886 -51.65 -1.81 -26.79
CA PRO A 886 -52.33 -3.04 -26.32
C PRO A 886 -53.53 -3.46 -27.19
N ARG A 887 -54.13 -2.51 -27.91
CA ARG A 887 -55.22 -2.79 -28.87
C ARG A 887 -54.64 -3.36 -30.18
N VAL A 888 -53.62 -2.69 -30.73
CA VAL A 888 -53.01 -3.05 -32.02
C VAL A 888 -52.17 -4.32 -31.93
N SER A 889 -51.49 -4.60 -30.82
CA SER A 889 -50.80 -5.88 -30.62
C SER A 889 -51.77 -7.06 -30.67
N LYS A 890 -52.90 -6.97 -29.97
CA LYS A 890 -53.96 -7.98 -29.94
C LYS A 890 -54.68 -8.11 -31.29
N GLU A 891 -54.92 -7.01 -31.98
CA GLU A 891 -55.45 -6.99 -33.36
C GLU A 891 -54.55 -7.77 -34.33
N LEU A 892 -53.22 -7.56 -34.26
CA LEU A 892 -52.25 -8.20 -35.14
C LEU A 892 -51.95 -9.66 -34.77
N SER A 893 -52.11 -10.04 -33.50
CA SER A 893 -51.81 -11.39 -32.97
C SER A 893 -53.03 -12.31 -32.80
N GLY A 894 -54.21 -11.92 -33.28
CA GLY A 894 -55.44 -12.70 -33.08
C GLY A 894 -55.93 -12.78 -31.61
N GLY A 895 -55.55 -11.79 -30.79
CA GLY A 895 -55.97 -11.66 -29.38
C GLY A 895 -54.91 -12.03 -28.34
N LEU A 896 -53.81 -12.68 -28.74
CA LEU A 896 -52.83 -13.28 -27.82
C LEU A 896 -51.78 -12.32 -27.20
N GLY A 897 -51.38 -11.26 -27.90
CA GLY A 897 -50.21 -10.42 -27.57
C GLY A 897 -48.98 -10.73 -28.45
N CYS A 898 -47.89 -10.00 -28.20
CA CYS A 898 -46.61 -10.12 -28.92
C CYS A 898 -45.78 -11.32 -28.46
N ASP A 899 -45.13 -12.01 -29.40
CA ASP A 899 -44.16 -13.09 -29.18
C ASP A 899 -42.92 -12.65 -28.39
N ALA A 900 -42.44 -11.44 -28.67
CA ALA A 900 -41.35 -10.79 -27.97
C ALA A 900 -41.55 -9.27 -27.95
N VAL A 901 -41.18 -8.63 -26.83
CA VAL A 901 -41.18 -7.18 -26.70
C VAL A 901 -39.76 -6.70 -26.44
N LEU A 902 -39.30 -5.76 -27.26
CA LEU A 902 -38.04 -5.07 -27.09
C LEU A 902 -38.30 -3.78 -26.29
N GLU A 903 -37.93 -3.77 -25.01
CA GLU A 903 -37.97 -2.60 -24.14
C GLU A 903 -36.65 -1.80 -24.34
N ILE A 904 -36.74 -0.59 -24.90
CA ILE A 904 -35.59 0.25 -25.32
C ILE A 904 -35.67 1.66 -24.70
N VAL A 905 -36.42 1.83 -23.61
CA VAL A 905 -36.53 3.05 -22.80
C VAL A 905 -35.76 2.92 -21.48
N GLY A 906 -35.72 1.73 -20.87
CA GLY A 906 -35.06 1.50 -19.58
C GLY A 906 -35.82 2.09 -18.39
N ASN A 907 -37.16 2.12 -18.46
CA ASN A 907 -38.02 2.70 -17.42
C ASN A 907 -39.12 1.70 -16.99
N ASN A 908 -39.41 1.66 -15.69
CA ASN A 908 -40.46 0.82 -15.09
C ASN A 908 -41.81 0.91 -15.81
N SER A 909 -42.23 2.10 -16.29
CA SER A 909 -43.49 2.25 -17.01
C SER A 909 -43.48 1.64 -18.42
N ALA A 910 -42.32 1.65 -19.10
CA ALA A 910 -42.13 0.99 -20.38
C ALA A 910 -42.05 -0.53 -20.22
N LEU A 911 -41.45 -1.01 -19.12
CA LEU A 911 -41.44 -2.43 -18.74
C LEU A 911 -42.84 -2.92 -18.36
N GLN A 912 -43.66 -2.12 -17.66
CA GLN A 912 -45.06 -2.44 -17.38
C GLN A 912 -45.86 -2.58 -18.68
N LEU A 913 -45.72 -1.64 -19.62
CA LEU A 913 -46.33 -1.77 -20.95
C LEU A 913 -45.80 -3.03 -21.69
N ALA A 914 -44.53 -3.39 -21.55
CA ALA A 914 -44.00 -4.62 -22.14
C ALA A 914 -44.68 -5.89 -21.57
N TYR A 915 -44.99 -5.92 -20.26
CA TYR A 915 -45.80 -6.99 -19.66
C TYR A 915 -47.27 -7.00 -20.12
N GLU A 916 -47.86 -5.86 -20.48
CA GLU A 916 -49.21 -5.77 -21.05
C GLU A 916 -49.27 -6.17 -22.55
N LEU A 917 -48.16 -6.01 -23.26
CA LEU A 917 -48.02 -6.34 -24.68
C LEU A 917 -47.64 -7.80 -24.94
N ILE A 918 -46.90 -8.46 -24.03
CA ILE A 918 -46.39 -9.83 -24.25
C ILE A 918 -47.50 -10.90 -24.18
N ARG A 919 -47.40 -11.94 -25.01
CA ARG A 919 -48.26 -13.14 -24.93
C ARG A 919 -47.74 -14.17 -23.91
N PRO A 920 -48.57 -15.12 -23.45
CA PRO A 920 -48.11 -16.29 -22.71
C PRO A 920 -46.98 -17.03 -23.44
N PHE A 921 -45.94 -17.42 -22.70
CA PHE A 921 -44.66 -18.01 -23.19
C PHE A 921 -43.77 -17.10 -24.06
N GLY A 922 -44.08 -15.80 -24.17
CA GLY A 922 -43.22 -14.80 -24.81
C GLY A 922 -41.94 -14.46 -24.02
N VAL A 923 -41.15 -13.51 -24.53
CA VAL A 923 -39.77 -13.24 -24.11
C VAL A 923 -39.61 -11.84 -23.49
N ILE A 924 -39.05 -11.77 -22.27
CA ILE A 924 -38.66 -10.56 -21.51
C ILE A 924 -37.37 -10.89 -20.71
N SER A 925 -36.51 -9.90 -20.40
CA SER A 925 -35.25 -10.06 -19.65
C SER A 925 -35.11 -8.99 -18.55
N SER A 926 -34.71 -9.37 -17.32
CA SER A 926 -34.52 -8.44 -16.18
C SER A 926 -33.59 -9.02 -15.09
N VAL A 927 -32.91 -8.18 -14.29
CA VAL A 927 -31.90 -8.56 -13.27
C VAL A 927 -32.43 -8.36 -11.85
N VAL A 928 -32.17 -9.33 -10.96
CA VAL A 928 -32.71 -9.40 -9.58
C VAL A 928 -31.72 -9.96 -8.56
N MET A 929 -31.96 -9.67 -7.26
CA MET A 929 -31.19 -10.23 -6.13
C MET A 929 -31.84 -11.51 -5.56
N VAL A 930 -31.06 -12.57 -5.35
CA VAL A 930 -31.54 -13.86 -4.80
C VAL A 930 -30.69 -14.39 -3.65
N GLN A 931 -31.28 -15.19 -2.75
CA GLN A 931 -30.55 -16.00 -1.76
C GLN A 931 -30.61 -17.48 -2.10
N VAL A 932 -29.48 -18.19 -2.04
CA VAL A 932 -29.42 -19.62 -2.35
C VAL A 932 -30.02 -20.47 -1.22
N ARG A 933 -31.16 -21.13 -1.46
CA ARG A 933 -31.84 -22.01 -0.50
C ARG A 933 -31.23 -23.42 -0.49
N GLN A 934 -31.06 -24.02 -1.66
CA GLN A 934 -30.59 -25.41 -1.77
C GLN A 934 -29.87 -25.65 -3.11
N ILE A 935 -28.87 -26.53 -3.11
CA ILE A 935 -28.22 -27.02 -4.33
C ILE A 935 -28.72 -28.44 -4.58
N ALA A 936 -29.23 -28.70 -5.79
CA ALA A 936 -29.77 -29.98 -6.24
C ALA A 936 -29.05 -30.47 -7.51
N GLU A 937 -29.37 -31.67 -7.98
CA GLU A 937 -28.68 -32.28 -9.13
C GLU A 937 -28.93 -31.55 -10.46
N MET A 938 -30.09 -30.92 -10.63
CA MET A 938 -30.46 -30.21 -11.88
C MET A 938 -30.10 -28.71 -11.87
N GLY A 939 -29.87 -28.13 -10.69
CA GLY A 939 -29.69 -26.69 -10.50
C GLY A 939 -29.67 -26.28 -9.03
N ALA A 940 -29.66 -24.98 -8.77
CA ALA A 940 -29.78 -24.41 -7.43
C ALA A 940 -31.14 -23.72 -7.26
N TYR A 941 -31.87 -24.08 -6.20
CA TYR A 941 -33.08 -23.39 -5.77
C TYR A 941 -32.71 -22.16 -4.94
N VAL A 942 -33.31 -21.03 -5.28
CA VAL A 942 -33.02 -19.72 -4.69
C VAL A 942 -34.33 -18.97 -4.41
N LYS A 943 -34.30 -18.06 -3.46
CA LYS A 943 -35.42 -17.18 -3.10
C LYS A 943 -35.17 -15.76 -3.65
N LEU A 944 -36.14 -15.17 -4.34
CA LEU A 944 -36.06 -13.79 -4.81
C LEU A 944 -36.32 -12.82 -3.65
N LEU A 945 -35.29 -12.12 -3.17
CA LEU A 945 -35.39 -11.29 -1.96
C LEU A 945 -36.14 -9.98 -2.18
N GLU A 946 -36.30 -9.55 -3.43
CA GLU A 946 -37.08 -8.38 -3.84
C GLU A 946 -38.55 -8.71 -4.17
N TYR A 947 -38.93 -9.99 -4.13
CA TYR A 947 -40.23 -10.50 -4.56
C TYR A 947 -40.72 -11.60 -3.60
N ASP A 948 -40.98 -11.22 -2.35
CA ASP A 948 -41.53 -12.04 -1.25
C ASP A 948 -40.99 -13.46 -1.11
N ASN A 949 -39.69 -13.63 -1.37
CA ASN A 949 -38.98 -14.89 -1.28
C ASN A 949 -39.51 -16.00 -2.22
N ILE A 950 -40.21 -15.63 -3.29
CA ILE A 950 -40.69 -16.55 -4.34
C ILE A 950 -39.51 -17.40 -4.85
N GLU A 951 -39.76 -18.68 -5.09
CA GLU A 951 -38.71 -19.63 -5.46
C GLU A 951 -38.40 -19.60 -6.95
N GLY A 952 -37.12 -19.48 -7.28
CA GLY A 952 -36.59 -19.63 -8.64
C GLY A 952 -35.50 -20.69 -8.69
N MET A 953 -35.15 -21.13 -9.90
CA MET A 953 -34.13 -22.15 -10.15
C MET A 953 -33.05 -21.64 -11.10
N ILE A 954 -31.79 -21.72 -10.66
CA ILE A 954 -30.61 -21.51 -11.52
C ILE A 954 -30.17 -22.87 -12.06
N LEU A 955 -30.36 -23.11 -13.36
CA LEU A 955 -29.90 -24.32 -14.04
C LEU A 955 -28.36 -24.41 -14.01
N LEU A 956 -27.79 -25.62 -13.88
CA LEU A 956 -26.32 -25.79 -13.86
C LEU A 956 -25.61 -25.26 -15.11
N SER A 957 -26.27 -25.31 -16.27
CA SER A 957 -25.81 -24.74 -17.54
C SER A 957 -25.76 -23.21 -17.56
N GLU A 958 -26.49 -22.56 -16.65
CA GLU A 958 -26.61 -21.12 -16.50
C GLU A 958 -25.92 -20.59 -15.22
N LEU A 959 -25.09 -21.42 -14.58
CA LEU A 959 -24.32 -21.05 -13.39
C LEU A 959 -22.96 -20.40 -13.71
N SER A 960 -22.32 -20.78 -14.83
CA SER A 960 -20.99 -20.26 -15.21
C SER A 960 -20.68 -20.42 -16.70
N ARG A 961 -19.82 -19.54 -17.25
CA ARG A 961 -19.27 -19.64 -18.62
C ARG A 961 -18.10 -20.63 -18.73
N ARG A 962 -17.51 -21.06 -17.60
CA ARG A 962 -16.34 -21.96 -17.54
C ARG A 962 -16.74 -23.34 -16.98
N ARG A 963 -16.04 -24.41 -17.40
CA ARG A 963 -16.30 -25.78 -16.91
C ARG A 963 -16.21 -25.84 -15.38
N ILE A 964 -17.33 -26.17 -14.74
CA ILE A 964 -17.46 -26.22 -13.29
C ILE A 964 -16.59 -27.36 -12.74
N ARG A 965 -15.68 -27.05 -11.80
CA ARG A 965 -14.88 -28.04 -11.04
C ARG A 965 -15.50 -28.38 -9.67
N SER A 966 -16.25 -27.44 -9.09
CA SER A 966 -17.05 -27.62 -7.87
C SER A 966 -18.12 -26.53 -7.82
N ILE A 967 -19.36 -26.89 -7.52
CA ILE A 967 -20.49 -25.97 -7.45
C ILE A 967 -20.40 -25.10 -6.18
N GLN A 968 -19.95 -25.67 -5.05
CA GLN A 968 -19.78 -25.00 -3.75
C GLN A 968 -18.73 -23.87 -3.74
N LYS A 969 -17.93 -23.74 -4.80
CA LYS A 969 -17.00 -22.62 -5.02
C LYS A 969 -17.61 -21.47 -5.86
N LEU A 970 -18.75 -21.70 -6.53
CA LEU A 970 -19.44 -20.72 -7.38
C LEU A 970 -20.71 -20.15 -6.75
N ILE A 971 -21.37 -20.94 -5.88
CA ILE A 971 -22.51 -20.56 -5.06
C ILE A 971 -22.42 -21.28 -3.71
N ARG A 972 -23.06 -20.73 -2.67
CA ARG A 972 -23.17 -21.37 -1.33
C ARG A 972 -24.57 -21.13 -0.77
N VAL A 973 -25.12 -22.15 -0.11
CA VAL A 973 -26.40 -22.05 0.62
C VAL A 973 -26.30 -20.93 1.67
N GLY A 974 -27.38 -20.15 1.80
CA GLY A 974 -27.48 -18.97 2.68
C GLY A 974 -26.85 -17.69 2.13
N ARG A 975 -26.02 -17.76 1.07
CA ARG A 975 -25.39 -16.58 0.45
C ARG A 975 -26.36 -15.90 -0.54
N ASN A 976 -26.30 -14.57 -0.58
CA ASN A 976 -26.94 -13.75 -1.62
C ASN A 976 -26.07 -13.71 -2.90
N GLU A 977 -26.74 -13.68 -4.05
CA GLU A 977 -26.16 -13.73 -5.38
C GLU A 977 -27.01 -12.90 -6.36
N VAL A 978 -26.40 -12.21 -7.32
CA VAL A 978 -27.13 -11.49 -8.40
C VAL A 978 -27.35 -12.42 -9.60
N VAL A 979 -28.56 -12.39 -10.18
CA VAL A 979 -28.96 -13.22 -11.33
C VAL A 979 -29.87 -12.46 -12.31
N VAL A 980 -29.90 -12.90 -13.56
CA VAL A 980 -30.91 -12.46 -14.55
C VAL A 980 -32.04 -13.49 -14.65
N VAL A 981 -33.28 -13.00 -14.74
CA VAL A 981 -34.48 -13.79 -15.03
C VAL A 981 -34.50 -14.16 -16.51
N LEU A 982 -34.68 -15.44 -16.81
CA LEU A 982 -34.81 -15.97 -18.17
C LEU A 982 -36.28 -16.20 -18.57
N ARG A 983 -37.11 -16.63 -17.62
CA ARG A 983 -38.52 -16.98 -17.84
C ARG A 983 -39.30 -16.91 -16.53
N VAL A 984 -40.56 -16.53 -16.63
CA VAL A 984 -41.57 -16.67 -15.57
C VAL A 984 -42.74 -17.50 -16.12
N ASP A 985 -43.22 -18.47 -15.35
CA ASP A 985 -44.41 -19.29 -15.65
C ASP A 985 -45.50 -18.97 -14.62
N LYS A 986 -46.35 -17.99 -14.92
CA LYS A 986 -47.31 -17.39 -13.96
C LYS A 986 -48.40 -18.36 -13.49
N GLU A 987 -48.70 -19.41 -14.26
CA GLU A 987 -49.68 -20.44 -13.87
C GLU A 987 -49.12 -21.46 -12.88
N LYS A 988 -47.78 -21.58 -12.78
CA LYS A 988 -47.11 -22.61 -11.98
C LYS A 988 -46.14 -22.05 -10.92
N GLY A 989 -45.90 -20.74 -10.94
CA GLY A 989 -44.97 -20.06 -10.03
C GLY A 989 -43.48 -20.30 -10.33
N TYR A 990 -43.12 -20.94 -11.46
CA TYR A 990 -41.71 -21.24 -11.77
C TYR A 990 -40.98 -20.04 -12.38
N ILE A 991 -39.77 -19.77 -11.89
CA ILE A 991 -38.86 -18.74 -12.40
C ILE A 991 -37.52 -19.39 -12.78
N ASP A 992 -37.16 -19.35 -14.06
CA ASP A 992 -35.84 -19.81 -14.54
C ASP A 992 -34.83 -18.64 -14.47
N LEU A 993 -33.64 -18.90 -13.93
CA LEU A 993 -32.63 -17.89 -13.59
C LEU A 993 -31.24 -18.21 -14.18
N SER A 994 -30.42 -17.18 -14.39
CA SER A 994 -29.02 -17.30 -14.82
C SER A 994 -28.06 -16.40 -14.05
N LYS A 995 -27.01 -16.99 -13.49
CA LYS A 995 -25.82 -16.25 -12.99
C LYS A 995 -24.78 -16.03 -14.09
N ARG A 996 -24.78 -16.88 -15.13
CA ARG A 996 -23.83 -16.90 -16.26
C ARG A 996 -23.88 -15.65 -17.14
N ARG A 997 -25.03 -14.96 -17.18
CA ARG A 997 -25.33 -13.87 -18.13
C ARG A 997 -25.15 -12.46 -17.56
N VAL A 998 -25.18 -12.30 -16.23
CA VAL A 998 -24.97 -11.01 -15.53
C VAL A 998 -23.57 -10.45 -15.83
N SER A 999 -23.44 -9.13 -16.02
CA SER A 999 -22.14 -8.45 -16.14
C SER A 999 -21.64 -7.89 -14.80
N PRO A 1000 -20.34 -7.58 -14.64
CA PRO A 1000 -19.84 -6.96 -13.41
C PRO A 1000 -20.48 -5.59 -13.10
N GLU A 1001 -20.83 -4.82 -14.13
CA GLU A 1001 -21.53 -3.52 -14.00
C GLU A 1001 -22.96 -3.70 -13.47
N ASP A 1002 -23.62 -4.82 -13.77
CA ASP A 1002 -24.98 -5.12 -13.29
C ASP A 1002 -24.98 -5.64 -11.83
N ILE A 1003 -23.88 -6.24 -11.37
CA ILE A 1003 -23.78 -6.76 -9.99
C ILE A 1003 -23.82 -5.60 -9.00
N THR A 1004 -22.96 -4.58 -9.16
CA THR A 1004 -22.92 -3.43 -8.25
C THR A 1004 -24.23 -2.65 -8.28
N LYS A 1005 -24.78 -2.37 -9.47
CA LYS A 1005 -26.08 -1.71 -9.65
C LYS A 1005 -27.24 -2.46 -8.98
N CYS A 1006 -27.21 -3.80 -9.01
CA CYS A 1006 -28.19 -4.63 -8.31
C CYS A 1006 -27.98 -4.65 -6.79
N GLU A 1007 -26.73 -4.70 -6.30
CA GLU A 1007 -26.39 -4.62 -4.88
C GLU A 1007 -26.80 -3.27 -4.27
N ASP A 1008 -26.53 -2.15 -4.93
CA ASP A 1008 -26.95 -0.81 -4.49
C ASP A 1008 -28.48 -0.65 -4.49
N LYS A 1009 -29.15 -1.06 -5.58
CA LYS A 1009 -30.62 -1.06 -5.67
C LYS A 1009 -31.23 -1.90 -4.54
N PHE A 1010 -30.71 -3.10 -4.30
CA PHE A 1010 -31.18 -3.98 -3.23
C PHE A 1010 -30.98 -3.36 -1.86
N MET A 1011 -29.85 -2.69 -1.60
CA MET A 1011 -29.59 -2.00 -0.33
C MET A 1011 -30.52 -0.81 -0.12
N LYS A 1012 -30.80 0.01 -1.15
CA LYS A 1012 -31.84 1.06 -1.09
C LYS A 1012 -33.23 0.48 -0.80
N SER A 1013 -33.63 -0.57 -1.52
CA SER A 1013 -34.93 -1.26 -1.33
C SER A 1013 -35.07 -1.85 0.08
N LYS A 1014 -34.01 -2.50 0.60
CA LYS A 1014 -33.96 -3.07 1.95
C LYS A 1014 -34.10 -1.99 3.04
N ALA A 1015 -33.50 -0.81 2.84
CA ALA A 1015 -33.66 0.32 3.75
C ALA A 1015 -35.11 0.84 3.76
N VAL A 1016 -35.76 0.96 2.60
CA VAL A 1016 -37.19 1.33 2.48
C VAL A 1016 -38.08 0.30 3.17
N ALA A 1017 -37.91 -1.00 2.87
CA ALA A 1017 -38.69 -2.07 3.51
C ALA A 1017 -38.52 -2.09 5.04
N SER A 1018 -37.32 -1.77 5.55
CA SER A 1018 -37.05 -1.64 6.99
C SER A 1018 -37.74 -0.41 7.62
N ILE A 1019 -37.81 0.72 6.89
CA ILE A 1019 -38.60 1.89 7.30
C ILE A 1019 -40.08 1.54 7.34
N MET A 1020 -40.64 0.95 6.27
CA MET A 1020 -42.07 0.62 6.17
C MET A 1020 -42.50 -0.41 7.22
N ARG A 1021 -41.71 -1.47 7.45
CA ARG A 1021 -41.99 -2.46 8.50
C ARG A 1021 -41.96 -1.83 9.90
N HIS A 1022 -41.13 -0.81 10.13
CA HIS A 1022 -41.12 -0.05 11.38
C HIS A 1022 -42.30 0.93 11.51
N VAL A 1023 -42.86 1.42 10.40
CA VAL A 1023 -44.09 2.24 10.41
C VAL A 1023 -45.33 1.38 10.65
N ALA A 1024 -45.42 0.21 10.00
CA ALA A 1024 -46.49 -0.76 10.20
C ALA A 1024 -46.60 -1.17 11.68
N THR A 1025 -45.55 -1.76 12.23
CA THR A 1025 -45.46 -2.25 13.63
C THR A 1025 -45.58 -1.15 14.69
N ARG A 1026 -45.50 0.14 14.31
CA ARG A 1026 -45.69 1.29 15.21
C ARG A 1026 -47.07 1.92 15.12
N THR A 1027 -47.86 1.59 14.09
CA THR A 1027 -49.21 2.12 13.88
C THR A 1027 -50.30 1.08 14.24
N THR A 1028 -49.91 -0.08 14.76
CA THR A 1028 -50.79 -1.10 15.39
C THR A 1028 -51.26 -0.65 16.77
N GLY A 1029 -50.34 -0.30 17.67
CA GLY A 1029 -50.64 0.10 19.06
C GLY A 1029 -51.26 1.50 19.24
N ALA A 1030 -52.05 2.00 18.28
CA ALA A 1030 -52.58 3.37 18.26
C ALA A 1030 -54.06 3.48 17.85
N VAL A 1031 -54.82 2.38 17.90
CA VAL A 1031 -56.25 2.33 17.54
C VAL A 1031 -57.15 2.26 18.79
N ASP A 1032 -56.72 1.56 19.84
CA ASP A 1032 -57.45 1.46 21.12
C ASP A 1032 -56.84 2.38 22.20
N GLU A 1033 -57.19 3.67 22.13
CA GLU A 1033 -57.65 4.52 23.26
C GLU A 1033 -57.67 6.00 22.85
N ALA A 1034 -58.78 6.69 23.11
CA ALA A 1034 -58.92 8.13 22.83
C ALA A 1034 -58.47 8.96 24.05
N PRO A 1035 -57.66 10.02 23.86
CA PRO A 1035 -57.08 10.77 24.97
C PRO A 1035 -58.14 11.57 25.75
N LYS A 1036 -58.01 11.57 27.08
CA LYS A 1036 -58.58 12.59 27.97
C LYS A 1036 -57.48 13.54 28.42
N GLU A 1037 -57.85 14.80 28.62
CA GLU A 1037 -56.93 15.88 29.00
C GLU A 1037 -56.47 15.72 30.46
N GLY A 1038 -55.17 15.90 30.75
CA GLY A 1038 -54.67 15.94 32.13
C GLY A 1038 -53.15 15.83 32.31
N GLU A 1039 -52.55 16.94 32.74
CA GLU A 1039 -51.35 17.09 33.60
C GLU A 1039 -49.99 16.43 33.29
N ALA A 1040 -48.96 17.30 33.23
CA ALA A 1040 -47.61 17.22 33.83
C ALA A 1040 -46.72 15.95 33.71
N ALA A 1041 -45.48 16.17 33.26
CA ALA A 1041 -44.38 15.19 33.32
C ALA A 1041 -43.76 15.03 34.73
N PRO A 1042 -43.10 13.88 35.00
CA PRO A 1042 -41.72 13.96 35.49
C PRO A 1042 -40.75 12.96 34.82
N LYS A 1043 -39.49 12.95 35.30
CA LYS A 1043 -38.33 12.19 34.78
C LYS A 1043 -38.27 10.75 35.30
N GLY A 1044 -37.52 9.88 34.62
CA GLY A 1044 -37.12 8.53 35.10
C GLY A 1044 -36.00 7.93 34.22
N GLU A 1045 -35.21 6.99 34.76
CA GLU A 1045 -34.01 6.44 34.12
C GLU A 1045 -34.02 4.89 34.01
N ALA A 1046 -33.05 4.38 33.23
CA ALA A 1046 -32.32 3.11 33.40
C ALA A 1046 -32.91 1.76 32.90
N LYS A 1047 -32.07 1.11 32.06
CA LYS A 1047 -31.64 -0.31 32.01
C LYS A 1047 -32.63 -1.47 32.27
N GLY A 1048 -32.54 -2.51 31.44
CA GLY A 1048 -32.99 -3.87 31.75
C GLY A 1048 -32.83 -4.82 30.55
N ASP A 1049 -32.00 -5.85 30.69
CA ASP A 1049 -31.62 -6.80 29.64
C ASP A 1049 -32.61 -7.99 29.45
N GLU A 1050 -32.24 -8.86 28.50
CA GLU A 1050 -32.59 -10.30 28.37
C GLU A 1050 -33.80 -10.77 27.54
N LYS A 1051 -33.45 -11.17 26.30
CA LYS A 1051 -33.63 -12.51 25.69
C LYS A 1051 -35.03 -13.02 25.27
N GLU A 1052 -34.98 -13.65 24.10
CA GLU A 1052 -36.02 -14.48 23.47
C GLU A 1052 -35.96 -15.92 24.03
N GLU A 1053 -37.11 -16.60 24.11
CA GLU A 1053 -37.26 -18.00 23.69
C GLU A 1053 -38.76 -18.34 23.47
N GLU A 1054 -39.03 -19.47 22.81
CA GLU A 1054 -40.21 -19.75 21.97
C GLU A 1054 -41.45 -20.31 22.70
N GLU A 1055 -42.66 -20.10 22.16
CA GLU A 1055 -43.63 -21.19 21.87
C GLU A 1055 -44.87 -20.69 21.06
N GLU A 1056 -45.48 -21.56 20.25
CA GLU A 1056 -46.68 -21.25 19.42
C GLU A 1056 -48.00 -21.61 20.14
N HIS A 1057 -49.06 -20.80 19.94
CA HIS A 1057 -50.44 -21.28 20.09
C HIS A 1057 -51.42 -20.54 19.15
N ASP A 1058 -52.11 -21.30 18.30
CA ASP A 1058 -53.20 -20.80 17.43
C ASP A 1058 -54.47 -20.50 18.24
N THR A 1059 -55.01 -19.28 18.13
CA THR A 1059 -56.45 -19.02 18.26
C THR A 1059 -56.92 -17.86 17.37
N GLY A 1060 -57.43 -18.18 16.17
CA GLY A 1060 -58.61 -17.54 15.57
C GLY A 1060 -58.69 -16.01 15.37
N LEU A 1061 -58.69 -15.59 14.10
CA LEU A 1061 -59.09 -14.27 13.57
C LEU A 1061 -60.39 -13.69 14.20
N PRO A 1062 -60.54 -12.34 14.31
CA PRO A 1062 -60.13 -11.40 13.26
C PRO A 1062 -59.31 -10.19 13.73
N GLY A 1063 -58.04 -10.18 13.31
CA GLY A 1063 -57.26 -8.97 13.04
C GLY A 1063 -56.46 -9.24 11.76
N GLY A 1064 -56.35 -8.24 10.87
CA GLY A 1064 -55.51 -8.36 9.67
C GLY A 1064 -54.04 -8.50 10.08
N SER A 1065 -53.25 -9.25 9.32
CA SER A 1065 -51.87 -9.53 9.69
C SER A 1065 -50.98 -8.29 9.54
N ASP A 1066 -49.86 -8.27 10.28
CA ASP A 1066 -48.81 -7.25 10.09
C ASP A 1066 -48.22 -7.28 8.67
N GLU A 1067 -48.43 -8.36 7.91
CA GLU A 1067 -48.01 -8.51 6.51
C GLU A 1067 -49.04 -7.89 5.54
N GLU A 1068 -50.34 -8.17 5.70
CA GLU A 1068 -51.41 -7.53 4.90
C GLU A 1068 -51.35 -6.00 5.02
N ARG A 1069 -51.17 -5.50 6.25
CA ARG A 1069 -51.03 -4.06 6.50
C ARG A 1069 -49.71 -3.49 5.98
N LEU A 1070 -48.65 -4.29 5.88
CA LEU A 1070 -47.40 -3.88 5.26
C LEU A 1070 -47.57 -3.77 3.73
N GLU A 1071 -48.34 -4.65 3.10
CA GLU A 1071 -48.69 -4.61 1.68
C GLU A 1071 -49.51 -3.35 1.33
N GLU A 1072 -50.59 -3.06 2.09
CA GLU A 1072 -51.38 -1.81 1.94
C GLU A 1072 -50.49 -0.55 1.98
N LEU A 1073 -49.49 -0.52 2.87
CA LEU A 1073 -48.55 0.60 2.99
C LEU A 1073 -47.54 0.67 1.84
N HIS A 1074 -47.22 -0.44 1.18
CA HIS A 1074 -46.41 -0.43 -0.05
C HIS A 1074 -47.23 0.07 -1.25
N GLU A 1075 -48.50 -0.33 -1.37
CA GLU A 1075 -49.43 0.19 -2.38
C GLU A 1075 -49.67 1.70 -2.25
N GLN A 1076 -49.96 2.19 -1.05
CA GLN A 1076 -50.32 3.60 -0.82
C GLN A 1076 -49.14 4.56 -0.93
N ILE A 1077 -47.91 4.10 -0.65
CA ILE A 1077 -46.74 4.98 -0.43
C ILE A 1077 -45.54 4.59 -1.28
N VAL A 1078 -45.11 3.32 -1.22
CA VAL A 1078 -43.82 2.91 -1.80
C VAL A 1078 -43.85 2.91 -3.33
N TRP A 1079 -44.83 2.22 -3.92
CA TRP A 1079 -44.91 2.08 -5.39
C TRP A 1079 -45.26 3.40 -6.11
N PRO A 1080 -46.17 4.26 -5.59
CA PRO A 1080 -46.40 5.59 -6.17
C PRO A 1080 -45.15 6.49 -6.14
N LEU A 1081 -44.39 6.50 -5.04
CA LEU A 1081 -43.14 7.28 -4.95
C LEU A 1081 -42.03 6.70 -5.84
N ALA A 1082 -41.93 5.37 -5.97
CA ALA A 1082 -41.01 4.74 -6.91
C ALA A 1082 -41.35 5.09 -8.37
N SER A 1083 -42.64 5.23 -8.70
CA SER A 1083 -43.08 5.68 -10.03
C SER A 1083 -42.77 7.16 -10.29
N LYS A 1084 -43.01 8.03 -9.28
CA LYS A 1084 -42.81 9.50 -9.36
C LYS A 1084 -41.33 9.92 -9.35
N TYR A 1085 -40.46 9.21 -8.61
CA TYR A 1085 -39.05 9.58 -8.38
C TYR A 1085 -38.03 8.50 -8.77
N GLY A 1086 -38.44 7.44 -9.47
CA GLY A 1086 -37.59 6.31 -9.87
C GLY A 1086 -37.30 5.30 -8.75
N HIS A 1087 -37.00 5.77 -7.52
CA HIS A 1087 -36.86 4.92 -6.34
C HIS A 1087 -37.30 5.62 -5.04
N THR A 1088 -38.07 4.93 -4.22
CA THR A 1088 -38.67 5.44 -2.97
C THR A 1088 -37.63 5.94 -1.95
N TYR A 1089 -36.44 5.33 -1.90
CA TYR A 1089 -35.37 5.72 -0.99
C TYR A 1089 -34.88 7.15 -1.25
N ASP A 1090 -34.79 7.53 -2.52
CA ASP A 1090 -34.30 8.84 -2.91
C ASP A 1090 -35.39 9.91 -2.71
N ALA A 1091 -36.67 9.55 -2.90
CA ALA A 1091 -37.80 10.35 -2.45
C ALA A 1091 -37.80 10.55 -0.91
N PHE A 1092 -37.53 9.51 -0.12
CA PHE A 1092 -37.44 9.60 1.34
C PHE A 1092 -36.26 10.48 1.81
N LYS A 1093 -35.16 10.58 1.03
CA LYS A 1093 -34.11 11.57 1.27
C LYS A 1093 -34.59 13.00 0.97
N LEU A 1094 -35.25 13.22 -0.17
CA LEU A 1094 -35.78 14.53 -0.54
C LEU A 1094 -36.85 15.03 0.46
N ALA A 1095 -37.61 14.11 1.05
CA ALA A 1095 -38.59 14.39 2.10
C ALA A 1095 -37.99 14.93 3.43
N LEU A 1096 -36.66 14.91 3.59
CA LEU A 1096 -35.98 15.56 4.73
C LEU A 1096 -35.86 17.08 4.55
N THR A 1097 -35.76 17.56 3.31
CA THR A 1097 -35.65 19.00 2.98
C THR A 1097 -36.99 19.57 2.52
N SER A 1098 -37.82 18.75 1.87
CA SER A 1098 -38.98 19.20 1.09
C SER A 1098 -40.19 18.31 1.41
N PRO A 1099 -41.10 18.72 2.32
CA PRO A 1099 -42.23 17.88 2.75
C PRO A 1099 -43.29 17.59 1.67
N ASP A 1100 -43.29 18.38 0.60
CA ASP A 1100 -44.16 18.30 -0.59
C ASP A 1100 -43.95 17.02 -1.43
N VAL A 1101 -42.90 16.24 -1.15
CA VAL A 1101 -42.67 14.93 -1.79
C VAL A 1101 -43.89 14.00 -1.69
N PHE A 1102 -44.60 14.06 -0.55
CA PHE A 1102 -45.81 13.27 -0.29
C PHE A 1102 -47.09 13.86 -0.90
N ASP A 1103 -47.06 15.08 -1.45
CA ASP A 1103 -48.24 15.71 -2.03
C ASP A 1103 -48.74 14.91 -3.23
N GLY A 1104 -50.06 14.66 -3.22
CA GLY A 1104 -50.77 13.80 -4.17
C GLY A 1104 -51.05 12.37 -3.67
N LEU A 1105 -50.55 11.96 -2.49
CA LEU A 1105 -50.80 10.64 -1.91
C LEU A 1105 -51.84 10.70 -0.78
N ASN A 1106 -52.81 9.78 -0.80
CA ASN A 1106 -53.90 9.72 0.17
C ASN A 1106 -53.50 8.94 1.45
N ILE A 1107 -52.52 9.46 2.20
CA ILE A 1107 -51.91 8.79 3.34
C ILE A 1107 -52.63 9.17 4.66
N PRO A 1108 -53.02 8.22 5.53
CA PRO A 1108 -53.57 8.54 6.85
C PRO A 1108 -52.57 9.33 7.72
N GLN A 1109 -53.03 10.42 8.35
CA GLN A 1109 -52.16 11.32 9.14
C GLN A 1109 -51.31 10.61 10.24
N PRO A 1110 -51.80 9.57 10.95
CA PRO A 1110 -50.96 8.81 11.90
C PRO A 1110 -49.82 8.05 11.21
N VAL A 1111 -50.08 7.47 10.03
CA VAL A 1111 -49.07 6.81 9.20
C VAL A 1111 -48.05 7.83 8.69
N LEU A 1112 -48.50 8.97 8.15
CA LEU A 1112 -47.63 10.01 7.60
C LEU A 1112 -46.68 10.57 8.67
N SER A 1113 -47.20 10.89 9.86
CA SER A 1113 -46.39 11.40 10.98
C SER A 1113 -45.38 10.35 11.50
N SER A 1114 -45.80 9.08 11.63
CA SER A 1114 -44.91 7.95 11.97
C SER A 1114 -43.82 7.70 10.91
N LEU A 1115 -44.17 7.84 9.62
CA LEU A 1115 -43.27 7.71 8.49
C LEU A 1115 -42.24 8.84 8.46
N THR A 1116 -42.65 10.11 8.48
CA THR A 1116 -41.73 11.25 8.47
C THR A 1116 -40.80 11.23 9.70
N ALA A 1117 -41.30 10.87 10.88
CA ALA A 1117 -40.45 10.70 12.08
C ALA A 1117 -39.48 9.52 11.96
N THR A 1118 -39.86 8.43 11.28
CA THR A 1118 -39.00 7.26 11.05
C THR A 1118 -37.95 7.53 9.95
N ILE A 1119 -38.31 8.26 8.90
CA ILE A 1119 -37.42 8.80 7.88
C ILE A 1119 -36.40 9.73 8.51
N ALA A 1120 -36.84 10.76 9.25
CA ALA A 1120 -35.94 11.68 9.95
C ALA A 1120 -34.97 10.93 10.87
N ARG A 1121 -35.42 9.97 11.67
CA ARG A 1121 -34.54 9.19 12.56
C ARG A 1121 -33.59 8.22 11.83
N ARG A 1122 -33.95 7.68 10.66
CA ARG A 1122 -33.14 6.66 9.95
C ARG A 1122 -32.32 7.19 8.78
N LEU A 1123 -32.63 8.39 8.26
CA LEU A 1123 -32.02 8.95 7.03
C LEU A 1123 -31.41 10.35 7.22
N THR A 1124 -31.65 11.05 8.33
CA THR A 1124 -30.92 12.30 8.63
C THR A 1124 -29.44 11.98 8.87
N PRO A 1125 -28.49 12.63 8.15
CA PRO A 1125 -27.07 12.46 8.40
C PRO A 1125 -26.75 12.89 9.84
N GLN A 1126 -26.11 12.00 10.60
CA GLN A 1126 -25.68 12.31 11.96
C GLN A 1126 -24.51 13.31 11.90
N PRO A 1127 -24.46 14.33 12.78
CA PRO A 1127 -23.37 15.29 12.79
C PRO A 1127 -22.05 14.59 13.15
N ILE A 1128 -21.06 14.75 12.27
CA ILE A 1128 -19.73 14.16 12.41
C ILE A 1128 -18.86 15.11 13.22
N LYS A 1129 -18.15 14.59 14.22
CA LYS A 1129 -17.09 15.32 14.93
C LYS A 1129 -15.88 15.45 14.02
N LEU A 1130 -15.47 16.68 13.74
CA LEU A 1130 -14.23 17.01 13.04
C LEU A 1130 -13.26 17.69 14.01
N ARG A 1131 -11.97 17.33 13.94
CA ARG A 1131 -10.92 17.83 14.83
C ARG A 1131 -9.66 18.18 14.07
N ALA A 1132 -8.95 19.19 14.53
CA ALA A 1132 -7.57 19.50 14.16
C ALA A 1132 -6.77 19.85 15.41
N ASP A 1133 -5.54 19.37 15.50
CA ASP A 1133 -4.69 19.52 16.69
C ASP A 1133 -3.53 20.45 16.32
N ILE A 1134 -3.36 21.54 17.07
CA ILE A 1134 -2.44 22.64 16.77
C ILE A 1134 -1.54 22.95 17.98
N GLU A 1135 -0.36 23.48 17.69
CA GLU A 1135 0.60 23.99 18.66
C GLU A 1135 0.76 25.49 18.43
N LEU A 1136 0.70 26.27 19.51
CA LEU A 1136 0.75 27.74 19.49
C LEU A 1136 1.78 28.24 20.52
N THR A 1137 2.79 28.94 20.02
CA THR A 1137 3.87 29.52 20.82
C THR A 1137 3.95 31.03 20.54
N CYS A 1138 4.25 31.82 21.56
CA CYS A 1138 4.60 33.24 21.40
C CYS A 1138 5.47 33.65 22.59
N PHE A 1139 6.73 33.97 22.32
CA PHE A 1139 7.72 34.29 23.36
C PHE A 1139 7.79 35.79 23.71
N GLN A 1140 6.92 36.61 23.12
CA GLN A 1140 6.81 38.02 23.50
C GLN A 1140 6.21 38.19 24.92
N PRO A 1141 6.50 39.29 25.63
CA PRO A 1141 5.91 39.56 26.96
C PRO A 1141 4.37 39.59 26.98
N THR A 1142 3.74 39.85 25.82
CA THR A 1142 2.28 39.82 25.60
C THR A 1142 1.78 38.50 25.01
N GLY A 1143 2.60 37.45 24.96
CA GLY A 1143 2.34 36.22 24.20
C GLY A 1143 1.07 35.46 24.59
N ILE A 1144 0.67 35.52 25.87
CA ILE A 1144 -0.61 34.96 26.33
C ILE A 1144 -1.81 35.66 25.67
N ASP A 1145 -1.75 36.98 25.48
CA ASP A 1145 -2.82 37.77 24.87
C ASP A 1145 -2.74 37.78 23.33
N ALA A 1146 -1.57 37.48 22.75
CA ALA A 1146 -1.42 37.11 21.35
C ALA A 1146 -2.12 35.78 21.04
N ILE A 1147 -1.83 34.72 21.82
CA ILE A 1147 -2.46 33.40 21.67
C ILE A 1147 -3.99 33.49 21.85
N LYS A 1148 -4.48 34.25 22.84
CA LYS A 1148 -5.93 34.51 22.98
C LYS A 1148 -6.52 35.21 21.75
N ARG A 1149 -5.87 36.25 21.22
CA ARG A 1149 -6.35 36.95 20.02
C ARG A 1149 -6.39 36.03 18.80
N ALA A 1150 -5.33 35.26 18.58
CA ALA A 1150 -5.25 34.30 17.48
C ALA A 1150 -6.35 33.24 17.56
N LEU A 1151 -6.54 32.60 18.72
CA LEU A 1151 -7.62 31.63 18.93
C LEU A 1151 -9.02 32.27 18.76
N THR A 1152 -9.23 33.49 19.25
CA THR A 1152 -10.49 34.23 19.06
C THR A 1152 -10.75 34.55 17.58
N ALA A 1153 -9.70 34.87 16.81
CA ALA A 1153 -9.82 35.06 15.36
C ALA A 1153 -10.19 33.76 14.63
N GLY A 1154 -9.68 32.61 15.07
CA GLY A 1154 -10.11 31.29 14.59
C GLY A 1154 -11.57 30.97 14.91
N GLU A 1155 -12.02 31.23 16.14
CA GLU A 1155 -13.44 31.05 16.52
C GLU A 1155 -14.38 32.03 15.80
N ALA A 1156 -13.91 33.22 15.42
CA ALA A 1156 -14.67 34.19 14.63
C ALA A 1156 -14.94 33.74 13.17
N VAL A 1157 -14.27 32.67 12.68
CA VAL A 1157 -14.57 32.02 11.39
C VAL A 1157 -15.73 31.01 11.50
N SER A 1158 -16.21 30.72 12.72
CA SER A 1158 -17.34 29.80 12.92
C SER A 1158 -18.64 30.30 12.28
N THR A 1159 -19.51 29.36 11.92
CA THR A 1159 -20.85 29.64 11.38
C THR A 1159 -21.91 28.93 12.21
N GLU A 1160 -23.17 29.39 12.13
CA GLU A 1160 -24.29 28.77 12.87
C GLU A 1160 -24.50 27.29 12.51
N ALA A 1161 -24.13 26.88 11.29
CA ALA A 1161 -24.17 25.49 10.83
C ALA A 1161 -22.90 24.67 11.16
N VAL A 1162 -21.76 25.32 11.40
CA VAL A 1162 -20.46 24.70 11.68
C VAL A 1162 -19.74 25.47 12.81
N PRO A 1163 -20.07 25.17 14.08
CA PRO A 1163 -19.53 25.89 15.24
C PRO A 1163 -18.14 25.37 15.63
N VAL A 1164 -17.10 26.06 15.13
CA VAL A 1164 -15.70 25.85 15.57
C VAL A 1164 -15.53 26.29 17.03
N LYS A 1165 -14.80 25.49 17.81
CA LYS A 1165 -14.34 25.83 19.16
C LYS A 1165 -12.90 25.42 19.38
N ALA A 1166 -12.14 26.28 20.03
CA ALA A 1166 -10.81 25.98 20.54
C ALA A 1166 -10.87 25.41 21.97
N LYS A 1167 -9.94 24.51 22.29
CA LYS A 1167 -9.69 24.02 23.65
C LYS A 1167 -8.19 23.98 23.90
N LEU A 1168 -7.75 24.49 25.05
CA LEU A 1168 -6.42 24.19 25.58
C LEU A 1168 -6.40 22.72 26.06
N VAL A 1169 -5.36 21.96 25.72
CA VAL A 1169 -5.11 20.62 26.27
C VAL A 1169 -4.06 20.72 27.38
N ALA A 1170 -2.87 21.23 27.03
CA ALA A 1170 -1.79 21.63 27.92
C ALA A 1170 -0.85 22.53 27.09
N PRO A 1171 -0.31 23.66 27.58
CA PRO A 1171 0.54 24.52 26.77
C PRO A 1171 1.78 23.74 26.26
N PRO A 1172 2.17 23.86 24.97
CA PRO A 1172 1.66 24.74 23.91
C PRO A 1172 0.54 24.13 23.02
N PHE A 1173 -0.06 23.00 23.39
CA PHE A 1173 -1.04 22.26 22.60
C PHE A 1173 -2.50 22.71 22.79
N TYR A 1174 -3.18 22.94 21.67
CA TYR A 1174 -4.58 23.31 21.57
C TYR A 1174 -5.30 22.43 20.53
N VAL A 1175 -6.61 22.28 20.67
CA VAL A 1175 -7.45 21.48 19.77
C VAL A 1175 -8.58 22.34 19.25
N LEU A 1176 -8.75 22.36 17.92
CA LEU A 1176 -9.91 22.91 17.24
C LEU A 1176 -10.90 21.77 16.96
N GLY A 1177 -12.15 21.93 17.38
CA GLY A 1177 -13.23 20.99 17.12
C GLY A 1177 -14.45 21.66 16.51
N THR A 1178 -15.15 20.95 15.63
CA THR A 1178 -16.50 21.32 15.17
C THR A 1178 -17.36 20.08 14.97
N ASN A 1179 -18.68 20.24 15.04
CA ASN A 1179 -19.66 19.19 14.74
C ASN A 1179 -20.42 19.61 13.48
N ALA A 1180 -20.24 18.89 12.37
CA ALA A 1180 -20.83 19.27 11.08
C ALA A 1180 -21.63 18.10 10.46
N THR A 1181 -22.79 18.38 9.88
CA THR A 1181 -23.57 17.38 9.12
C THR A 1181 -23.02 17.13 7.72
N ASP A 1182 -22.34 18.13 7.14
CA ASP A 1182 -21.49 17.95 5.96
C ASP A 1182 -20.02 17.88 6.38
N LYS A 1183 -19.33 16.84 5.90
CA LYS A 1183 -17.91 16.62 6.13
C LYS A 1183 -17.04 17.62 5.35
N VAL A 1184 -17.47 18.04 4.15
CA VAL A 1184 -16.66 18.90 3.28
C VAL A 1184 -16.66 20.33 3.81
N ALA A 1185 -17.84 20.96 3.94
CA ALA A 1185 -17.95 22.30 4.54
C ALA A 1185 -17.36 22.39 5.95
N GLY A 1186 -17.42 21.30 6.73
CA GLY A 1186 -16.81 21.22 8.05
C GLY A 1186 -15.27 21.21 8.05
N VAL A 1187 -14.64 20.57 7.07
CA VAL A 1187 -13.17 20.63 6.87
C VAL A 1187 -12.76 22.01 6.38
N ASP A 1188 -13.44 22.52 5.36
CA ASP A 1188 -13.24 23.85 4.76
C ASP A 1188 -13.21 24.99 5.79
N ILE A 1189 -14.08 24.92 6.79
CA ILE A 1189 -14.20 25.95 7.85
C ILE A 1189 -13.12 25.78 8.92
N LEU A 1190 -12.70 24.54 9.24
CA LEU A 1190 -11.55 24.32 10.12
C LEU A 1190 -10.23 24.78 9.48
N GLU A 1191 -10.01 24.55 8.18
CA GLU A 1191 -8.81 25.04 7.50
C GLU A 1191 -8.77 26.59 7.47
N LYS A 1192 -9.90 27.25 7.21
CA LYS A 1192 -10.01 28.73 7.27
C LYS A 1192 -9.79 29.26 8.69
N ALA A 1193 -10.24 28.54 9.73
CA ALA A 1193 -9.97 28.90 11.13
C ALA A 1193 -8.48 28.78 11.47
N ILE A 1194 -7.81 27.70 11.03
CA ILE A 1194 -6.35 27.51 11.21
C ILE A 1194 -5.57 28.66 10.56
N GLU A 1195 -5.95 29.08 9.36
CA GLU A 1195 -5.23 30.15 8.65
C GLU A 1195 -5.48 31.55 9.25
N ALA A 1196 -6.68 31.80 9.81
CA ALA A 1196 -6.96 33.01 10.59
C ALA A 1196 -6.12 33.07 11.88
N ILE A 1197 -5.95 31.93 12.58
CA ILE A 1197 -5.08 31.81 13.75
C ILE A 1197 -3.61 32.04 13.32
N ARG A 1198 -3.15 31.40 12.23
CA ARG A 1198 -1.79 31.57 11.68
C ARG A 1198 -1.48 33.04 11.39
N THR A 1199 -2.36 33.71 10.66
CA THR A 1199 -2.18 35.13 10.29
C THR A 1199 -2.05 35.99 11.54
N THR A 1200 -2.97 35.83 12.50
CA THR A 1200 -3.00 36.64 13.72
C THR A 1200 -1.78 36.39 14.63
N ILE A 1201 -1.33 35.14 14.79
CA ILE A 1201 -0.19 34.85 15.67
C ILE A 1201 1.13 35.34 15.07
N LEU A 1202 1.28 35.33 13.74
CA LEU A 1202 2.45 35.86 13.05
C LEU A 1202 2.56 37.39 13.14
N GLU A 1203 1.42 38.12 13.08
CA GLU A 1203 1.41 39.57 13.34
C GLU A 1203 1.89 39.92 14.76
N ASP A 1204 1.60 39.06 15.73
CA ASP A 1204 2.06 39.16 17.12
C ASP A 1204 3.43 38.49 17.38
N GLY A 1205 4.15 38.06 16.34
CA GLY A 1205 5.48 37.44 16.45
C GLY A 1205 5.51 36.14 17.27
N GLY A 1206 4.46 35.33 17.17
CA GLY A 1206 4.44 33.92 17.57
C GLY A 1206 4.26 32.98 16.37
N GLU A 1207 4.17 31.69 16.64
CA GLU A 1207 4.15 30.63 15.63
C GLU A 1207 2.93 29.70 15.80
N LEU A 1208 2.45 29.13 14.68
CA LEU A 1208 1.48 28.03 14.66
C LEU A 1208 1.99 26.84 13.86
N ASN A 1209 2.05 25.69 14.53
CA ASN A 1209 2.38 24.38 13.96
C ASN A 1209 1.12 23.49 14.00
N VAL A 1210 0.84 22.73 12.93
CA VAL A 1210 -0.36 21.88 12.82
C VAL A 1210 0.04 20.41 12.98
N LYS A 1211 -0.21 19.83 14.16
CA LYS A 1211 0.10 18.43 14.45
C LYS A 1211 -0.89 17.46 13.78
N MET A 1212 -2.17 17.85 13.66
CA MET A 1212 -3.19 17.07 12.97
C MET A 1212 -4.08 17.97 12.11
N LYS A 1213 -4.13 17.72 10.81
CA LYS A 1213 -5.05 18.40 9.87
C LYS A 1213 -6.51 17.99 10.13
N PRO A 1214 -7.51 18.81 9.73
CA PRO A 1214 -8.94 18.53 9.93
C PRO A 1214 -9.37 17.12 9.49
N LYS A 1215 -9.71 16.27 10.47
CA LYS A 1215 -10.09 14.87 10.29
C LYS A 1215 -11.42 14.59 10.99
N ALA A 1216 -12.21 13.66 10.45
CA ALA A 1216 -13.31 13.06 11.19
C ALA A 1216 -12.79 12.11 12.28
N VAL A 1217 -13.31 12.26 13.51
CA VAL A 1217 -12.79 11.60 14.72
C VAL A 1217 -13.81 10.61 15.28
N SER A 1218 -13.33 9.42 15.64
CA SER A 1218 -14.11 8.35 16.28
C SER A 1218 -14.33 8.58 17.77
N GLU A 1219 -15.31 7.90 18.38
CA GLU A 1219 -15.58 8.04 19.81
C GLU A 1219 -14.40 7.57 20.69
N SER A 1220 -13.60 6.61 20.24
CA SER A 1220 -12.35 6.19 20.89
C SER A 1220 -11.29 7.29 20.91
N GLU A 1221 -11.04 7.95 19.77
CA GLU A 1221 -10.04 9.04 19.65
C GLU A 1221 -10.45 10.32 20.44
N ASP A 1222 -11.74 10.46 20.77
CA ASP A 1222 -12.28 11.54 21.61
C ASP A 1222 -12.19 11.19 23.12
N LEU A 1223 -12.39 9.91 23.48
CA LEU A 1223 -12.18 9.40 24.84
C LEU A 1223 -10.70 9.43 25.25
N GLU A 1224 -9.78 9.07 24.34
CA GLU A 1224 -8.33 9.15 24.55
C GLU A 1224 -7.89 10.60 24.81
N LEU A 1225 -8.39 11.56 24.00
CA LEU A 1225 -8.13 12.98 24.22
C LEU A 1225 -8.69 13.46 25.57
N ALA A 1226 -9.90 13.03 25.95
CA ALA A 1226 -10.47 13.38 27.24
C ALA A 1226 -9.64 12.85 28.42
N ALA A 1227 -9.04 11.65 28.31
CA ALA A 1227 -8.13 11.11 29.30
C ALA A 1227 -6.82 11.91 29.40
N ILE A 1228 -6.24 12.34 28.27
CA ILE A 1228 -5.05 13.21 28.23
C ILE A 1228 -5.36 14.57 28.90
N MET A 1229 -6.49 15.19 28.56
CA MET A 1229 -6.93 16.43 29.19
C MET A 1229 -7.19 16.28 30.69
N ALA A 1230 -7.72 15.15 31.15
CA ALA A 1230 -7.92 14.87 32.57
C ALA A 1230 -6.59 14.73 33.31
N LYS A 1231 -5.63 13.96 32.75
CA LYS A 1231 -4.29 13.78 33.31
C LYS A 1231 -3.53 15.11 33.42
N ALA A 1232 -3.51 15.91 32.36
CA ALA A 1232 -2.87 17.23 32.39
C ALA A 1232 -3.51 18.18 33.41
N ASN A 1233 -4.83 18.13 33.61
CA ASN A 1233 -5.49 18.91 34.66
C ASN A 1233 -5.16 18.42 36.08
N GLN A 1234 -4.94 17.12 36.28
CA GLN A 1234 -4.49 16.58 37.57
C GLN A 1234 -3.04 17.00 37.86
N GLU A 1235 -2.14 16.87 36.88
CA GLU A 1235 -0.73 17.29 37.00
C GLU A 1235 -0.61 18.79 37.32
N ASN A 1236 -1.47 19.65 36.74
CA ASN A 1236 -1.57 21.07 37.08
C ASN A 1236 -2.18 21.36 38.48
N GLN A 1237 -2.92 20.43 39.09
CA GLN A 1237 -3.49 20.58 40.43
C GLN A 1237 -2.51 20.14 41.53
N GLU A 1238 -1.68 19.13 41.27
CA GLU A 1238 -0.73 18.59 42.24
C GLU A 1238 0.47 19.52 42.52
N ILE A 1239 0.63 20.59 41.72
CA ILE A 1239 1.71 21.60 41.84
C ILE A 1239 1.32 22.77 42.79
N SER A 1240 0.14 22.74 43.42
CA SER A 1240 -0.35 23.88 44.23
C SER A 1240 0.29 24.00 45.63
N GLY A 1241 1.47 24.61 45.69
CA GLY A 1241 1.85 25.49 46.81
C GLY A 1241 2.97 25.03 47.74
N ASP A 1242 4.20 25.42 47.39
CA ASP A 1242 5.25 25.76 48.38
C ASP A 1242 5.55 27.26 48.25
N SER A 1243 5.17 28.05 49.25
CA SER A 1243 5.57 29.46 49.46
C SER A 1243 4.88 30.03 50.72
N ALA A 1244 5.35 29.60 51.89
CA ALA A 1244 4.86 30.10 53.18
C ALA A 1244 5.97 30.52 54.18
N GLU A 1245 7.25 30.23 53.91
CA GLU A 1245 8.34 30.47 54.88
C GLU A 1245 9.37 31.55 54.45
N ASP A 1246 9.56 31.82 53.15
CA ASP A 1246 10.52 32.82 52.64
C ASP A 1246 10.00 34.28 52.76
N SER A 1247 9.88 34.77 53.99
CA SER A 1247 9.55 36.18 54.29
C SER A 1247 10.22 36.73 55.56
N ALA A 1248 11.44 36.27 55.85
CA ALA A 1248 12.34 36.83 56.87
C ALA A 1248 13.78 36.87 56.34
N LEU A 1249 14.61 37.78 56.88
CA LEU A 1249 15.94 38.18 56.38
C LEU A 1249 15.85 39.06 55.11
N GLU A 1250 15.44 40.33 55.15
CA GLU A 1250 16.03 41.53 55.81
C GLU A 1250 16.92 42.39 54.87
N ASP A 1251 17.20 43.63 55.31
CA ASP A 1251 17.79 44.78 54.58
C ASP A 1251 19.24 44.60 54.06
#